data_AF-A0A945A925-F1
#
_entry.id   AF-A0A945A925-F1
#
_cell.length_a   1.000
_cell.length_b   1.000
_cell.length_c   1.000
_cell.angle_alpha   90.00
_cell.angle_beta   90.00
_cell.angle_gamma   90.00
#
_symmetry.space_group_name_H-M   'P 1'
#
loop_
_entity.id
_entity.type
_entity.pdbx_description
1 polymer ?
#
loop_
_entity_poly.entity_id
_entity_poly.type
_entity_poly.pdbx_seq_one_letter_code
_entity_poly.pdbx_strand_id
1 'polypeptide(L)'
;LYVPEAFSRNYQEIRSRASLLTNVAIIFWVALGITMLVVLMRKYREGTLRWRGGVIVGVVVAVVMVVTTLNGYPLLIFNYNTQMAFSAFIAIFLMSGLLGSVLQGGLVTLSGVTGGVVAQEVSAEKRNPLARFSLGSVRSVGFARATLVGYGLAFMHLGYVTLFYLLGNKYLGVWSPAYLTEYSNTYSTLLPWVYPLFVGLIASTMEEFFFRLLAISLLIQWTGKRWLAVLIPAVVWAFLHSNYPQEPIFIRGLELTVVGVIFGVVYLRYGIWATVISHYVYNAFQGAFPMVQSDSLYFQISGTLVVAAIFIPALPAIWGTLTGKYREVEEVEEEPEVPQPVPEEVIPKPVVVSKGATDYEFSTRDMIIAVVIGVVGVVCWTVFQTDGFGKSYTLKIDRQAAIQKADAVREGLELNVDGYMQTTYFGSSLGSQPHTHLVRLLGRDKAETWVQEETYSWLWHTRWFLEEQKEEIRISIDNEGRLGSFRHLLPENQDGANLSLEDAQKLAEDFVETHLNRQVTDATIYKLLASQSEKREKRTDHRFVWERYDKKVEEGEFRVEATVLGDEIGRARTRYKAPEAFLRTLNEQGMKTAAMMIVMTILVVATIVMGSIYLLRAYRQDDVNWRFGIGVGIFVTALFLFDRINGMTGFYKGYNTSQAMMTFWGMQAVGMLLGSVFLGLVAALIAALSDALFKQDLAEEMSLTSWLNVLRLKAGSATLWLQAFVVAVCYGIFDKSMDTFAGYVRYSTLLPYLDTKVRSPGGVNTYVPFFDVLFGTATAVVMTLLTFIAVLLIWRRVIGNVKYLVVVVGVALMVARSVSPADDFYHFSILFALALLHLSVLGFMILRIMRYNLLSYVCVIWVGLIFNGRNALEAALSFYQMGGAVMIVFGLLPLLMAFLVSRKTGDRVA
;
A
#
# COMPACT_ATOMS: atom_id res chain seq x y z
N LEU A 1 -34.14 -3.77 11.89
CA LEU A 1 -34.64 -4.37 10.63
C LEU A 1 -33.74 -5.55 10.31
N TYR A 2 -34.30 -6.75 10.14
CA TYR A 2 -33.54 -7.94 9.75
C TYR A 2 -33.44 -7.97 8.22
N VAL A 3 -32.23 -8.12 7.69
CA VAL A 3 -31.98 -8.21 6.24
C VAL A 3 -31.63 -9.67 5.93
N PRO A 4 -32.37 -10.36 5.07
CA PRO A 4 -32.05 -11.73 4.70
C PRO A 4 -30.64 -11.86 4.14
N GLU A 5 -29.97 -12.94 4.51
CA GLU A 5 -28.64 -13.28 4.06
C GLU A 5 -28.56 -13.50 2.56
N ALA A 6 -29.57 -14.18 1.99
CA ALA A 6 -29.64 -14.43 0.55
C ALA A 6 -29.60 -13.10 -0.23
N PHE A 7 -30.33 -12.09 0.26
CA PHE A 7 -30.28 -10.74 -0.31
C PHE A 7 -28.90 -10.11 -0.12
N SER A 8 -28.34 -10.14 1.10
CA SER A 8 -27.04 -9.53 1.40
C SER A 8 -25.90 -10.13 0.57
N ARG A 9 -25.89 -11.45 0.36
CA ARG A 9 -24.90 -12.15 -0.46
C ARG A 9 -25.07 -11.86 -1.95
N ASN A 10 -26.30 -11.92 -2.46
CA ASN A 10 -26.58 -11.57 -3.84
C ASN A 10 -26.18 -10.10 -4.14
N TYR A 11 -26.52 -9.19 -3.22
CA TYR A 11 -26.14 -7.79 -3.32
C TYR A 11 -24.62 -7.60 -3.31
N GLN A 12 -23.88 -8.35 -2.47
CA GLN A 12 -22.41 -8.34 -2.47
C GLN A 12 -21.82 -8.81 -3.81
N GLU A 13 -22.38 -9.85 -4.45
CA GLU A 13 -21.89 -10.28 -5.77
C GLU A 13 -22.10 -9.19 -6.82
N ILE A 14 -23.31 -8.64 -6.86
CA ILE A 14 -23.65 -7.53 -7.75
C ILE A 14 -22.65 -6.37 -7.56
N ARG A 15 -22.37 -6.00 -6.30
CA ARG A 15 -21.35 -4.98 -5.99
C ARG A 15 -19.96 -5.38 -6.47
N SER A 16 -19.59 -6.65 -6.35
CA SER A 16 -18.27 -7.15 -6.74
C SER A 16 -18.07 -7.11 -8.26
N ARG A 17 -19.09 -7.47 -9.04
CA ARG A 17 -19.09 -7.32 -10.51
C ARG A 17 -18.97 -5.85 -10.93
N ALA A 18 -19.71 -4.98 -10.27
CA ALA A 18 -19.62 -3.54 -10.48
C ALA A 18 -18.21 -2.99 -10.16
N SER A 19 -17.59 -3.44 -9.07
CA SER A 19 -16.19 -3.12 -8.73
C SER A 19 -15.20 -3.64 -9.77
N LEU A 20 -15.43 -4.82 -10.37
CA LEU A 20 -14.59 -5.32 -11.44
C LEU A 20 -14.61 -4.40 -12.67
N LEU A 21 -15.79 -3.89 -13.07
CA LEU A 21 -15.89 -2.91 -14.17
C LEU A 21 -15.08 -1.64 -13.88
N THR A 22 -15.20 -1.09 -12.67
CA THR A 22 -14.37 0.05 -12.22
C THR A 22 -12.88 -0.30 -12.27
N ASN A 23 -12.47 -1.46 -11.77
CA ASN A 23 -11.07 -1.89 -11.77
C ASN A 23 -10.51 -2.02 -13.19
N VAL A 24 -11.29 -2.51 -14.14
CA VAL A 24 -10.90 -2.54 -15.57
C VAL A 24 -10.71 -1.11 -16.10
N ALA A 25 -11.60 -0.18 -15.78
CA ALA A 25 -11.46 1.22 -16.17
C ALA A 25 -10.21 1.89 -15.53
N ILE A 26 -9.84 1.50 -14.30
CA ILE A 26 -8.61 1.97 -13.62
C ILE A 26 -7.36 1.62 -14.42
N ILE A 27 -7.30 0.50 -15.15
CA ILE A 27 -6.15 0.16 -16.01
C ILE A 27 -5.90 1.28 -17.03
N PHE A 28 -6.96 1.73 -17.70
CA PHE A 28 -6.87 2.80 -18.70
C PHE A 28 -6.55 4.16 -18.06
N TRP A 29 -7.08 4.43 -16.87
CA TRP A 29 -6.76 5.64 -16.11
C TRP A 29 -5.28 5.69 -15.69
N VAL A 30 -4.73 4.57 -15.21
CA VAL A 30 -3.30 4.44 -14.88
C VAL A 30 -2.44 4.57 -16.15
N ALA A 31 -2.83 3.96 -17.26
CA ALA A 31 -2.12 4.10 -18.54
C ALA A 31 -2.10 5.56 -19.02
N LEU A 32 -3.20 6.30 -18.85
CA LEU A 32 -3.28 7.72 -19.13
C LEU A 32 -2.38 8.54 -18.20
N GLY A 33 -2.31 8.19 -16.91
CA GLY A 33 -1.39 8.82 -15.94
C GLY A 33 0.09 8.60 -16.29
N ILE A 34 0.47 7.38 -16.70
CA ILE A 34 1.83 7.08 -17.18
C ILE A 34 2.14 7.89 -18.44
N THR A 35 1.20 7.94 -19.38
CA THR A 35 1.31 8.74 -20.60
C THR A 35 1.50 10.22 -20.28
N MET A 36 0.73 10.76 -19.34
CA MET A 36 0.86 12.14 -18.88
C MET A 36 2.28 12.44 -18.42
N LEU A 37 2.87 11.57 -17.59
CA LEU A 37 4.24 11.75 -17.11
C LEU A 37 5.26 11.69 -18.25
N VAL A 38 5.12 10.76 -19.19
CA VAL A 38 6.02 10.67 -20.37
C VAL A 38 5.94 11.93 -21.23
N VAL A 39 4.73 12.44 -21.49
CA VAL A 39 4.53 13.66 -22.28
C VAL A 39 5.04 14.89 -21.53
N LEU A 40 4.78 15.00 -20.22
CA LEU A 40 5.33 16.05 -19.36
C LEU A 40 6.87 16.07 -19.47
N MET A 41 7.52 14.92 -19.35
CA MET A 41 8.99 14.83 -19.47
C MET A 41 9.49 15.30 -20.84
N ARG A 42 8.84 14.87 -21.93
CA ARG A 42 9.19 15.30 -23.30
C ARG A 42 9.03 16.81 -23.48
N LYS A 43 7.89 17.36 -23.08
CA LYS A 43 7.61 18.80 -23.18
C LYS A 43 8.49 19.65 -22.25
N TYR A 44 8.89 19.11 -21.09
CA TYR A 44 9.87 19.74 -20.22
C TYR A 44 11.23 19.88 -20.91
N ARG A 45 11.68 18.83 -21.60
CA ARG A 45 12.92 18.85 -22.38
C ARG A 45 12.85 19.82 -23.56
N GLU A 46 11.71 19.90 -24.23
CA GLU A 46 11.46 20.85 -25.32
C GLU A 46 11.36 22.32 -24.84
N GLY A 47 11.21 22.55 -23.53
CA GLY A 47 11.04 23.89 -22.96
C GLY A 47 9.65 24.51 -23.22
N THR A 48 8.68 23.72 -23.70
CA THR A 48 7.35 24.20 -24.14
C THR A 48 6.32 24.25 -23.00
N LEU A 49 6.65 23.71 -21.82
CA LEU A 49 5.73 23.67 -20.68
C LEU A 49 5.42 25.06 -20.10
N ARG A 50 4.13 25.32 -19.90
CA ARG A 50 3.63 26.55 -19.29
C ARG A 50 3.00 26.27 -17.93
N TRP A 51 3.75 26.55 -16.86
CA TRP A 51 3.39 26.15 -15.50
C TRP A 51 2.32 27.04 -14.84
N ARG A 52 2.34 28.35 -15.11
CA ARG A 52 1.57 29.35 -14.34
C ARG A 52 0.08 29.01 -14.20
N GLY A 53 -0.61 28.73 -15.30
CA GLY A 53 -2.04 28.44 -15.29
C GLY A 53 -2.37 27.17 -14.51
N GLY A 54 -1.64 26.08 -14.75
CA GLY A 54 -1.85 24.81 -14.04
C GLY A 54 -1.53 24.90 -12.55
N VAL A 55 -0.45 25.60 -12.17
CA VAL A 55 -0.07 25.81 -10.76
C VAL A 55 -1.11 26.64 -10.01
N ILE A 56 -1.63 27.72 -10.61
CA ILE A 56 -2.68 28.55 -9.98
C ILE A 56 -3.90 27.69 -9.66
N VAL A 57 -4.38 26.92 -10.64
CA VAL A 57 -5.54 26.03 -10.45
C VAL A 57 -5.25 24.95 -9.41
N GLY A 58 -4.07 24.32 -9.48
CA GLY A 58 -3.66 23.31 -8.52
C GLY A 58 -3.57 23.84 -7.09
N VAL A 59 -3.05 25.05 -6.88
CA VAL A 59 -3.01 25.70 -5.56
C VAL A 59 -4.41 26.02 -5.07
N VAL A 60 -5.31 26.51 -5.93
CA VAL A 60 -6.71 26.73 -5.56
C VAL A 60 -7.36 25.42 -5.11
N VAL A 61 -7.18 24.33 -5.87
CA VAL A 61 -7.69 23.00 -5.47
C VAL A 61 -7.09 22.52 -4.17
N ALA A 62 -5.78 22.72 -3.94
CA ALA A 62 -5.13 22.35 -2.68
C ALA A 62 -5.69 23.14 -1.50
N VAL A 63 -5.86 24.46 -1.62
CA VAL A 63 -6.44 25.31 -0.57
C VAL A 63 -7.87 24.88 -0.28
N VAL A 64 -8.67 24.63 -1.32
CA VAL A 64 -10.06 24.15 -1.19
C VAL A 64 -10.10 22.79 -0.50
N MET A 65 -9.15 21.89 -0.78
CA MET A 65 -9.05 20.61 -0.06
C MET A 65 -8.64 20.76 1.40
N VAL A 66 -7.75 21.70 1.74
CA VAL A 66 -7.42 21.99 3.14
C VAL A 66 -8.68 22.46 3.87
N VAL A 67 -9.43 23.40 3.30
CA VAL A 67 -10.66 23.88 3.94
C VAL A 67 -11.73 22.79 4.00
N THR A 68 -11.85 21.95 2.97
CA THR A 68 -12.77 20.78 2.98
C THR A 68 -12.41 19.80 4.09
N THR A 69 -11.12 19.53 4.29
CA THR A 69 -10.61 18.70 5.37
C THR A 69 -10.99 19.30 6.72
N LEU A 70 -10.70 20.59 6.95
CA LEU A 70 -11.07 21.28 8.18
C LEU A 70 -12.58 21.28 8.42
N ASN A 71 -13.39 21.43 7.36
CA ASN A 71 -14.84 21.38 7.42
C ASN A 71 -15.36 19.99 7.87
N GLY A 72 -14.65 18.94 7.51
CA GLY A 72 -14.93 17.55 7.89
C GLY A 72 -14.48 17.15 9.31
N TYR A 73 -14.02 18.11 10.13
CA TYR A 73 -13.58 17.84 11.51
C TYR A 73 -14.58 17.07 12.39
N PRO A 74 -15.92 17.29 12.33
CA PRO A 74 -16.85 16.51 13.14
C PRO A 74 -16.92 15.03 12.71
N LEU A 75 -16.86 14.77 11.39
CA LEU A 75 -16.78 13.41 10.84
C LEU A 75 -15.50 12.69 11.27
N LEU A 76 -14.42 13.45 11.41
CA LEU A 76 -13.15 12.94 11.90
C LEU A 76 -13.26 12.51 13.37
N ILE A 77 -13.77 13.37 14.25
CA ILE A 77 -13.89 13.06 15.69
C ILE A 77 -14.74 11.81 15.90
N PHE A 78 -15.77 11.60 15.08
CA PHE A 78 -16.59 10.39 15.13
C PHE A 78 -15.76 9.10 14.99
N ASN A 79 -14.65 9.16 14.24
CA ASN A 79 -13.71 8.05 14.02
C ASN A 79 -12.44 8.14 14.90
N TYR A 80 -12.45 8.94 15.97
CA TYR A 80 -11.29 9.10 16.86
C TYR A 80 -10.96 7.78 17.59
N ASN A 81 -9.76 7.27 17.35
CA ASN A 81 -9.23 6.15 18.11
C ASN A 81 -8.83 6.61 19.52
N THR A 82 -9.60 6.20 20.52
CA THR A 82 -9.38 6.60 21.93
C THR A 82 -8.09 6.06 22.54
N GLN A 83 -7.35 5.16 21.86
CA GLN A 83 -6.01 4.72 22.26
C GLN A 83 -4.91 5.70 21.85
N MET A 84 -5.21 6.65 20.96
CA MET A 84 -4.27 7.70 20.55
C MET A 84 -4.51 8.95 21.38
N ALA A 85 -3.47 9.69 21.75
CA ALA A 85 -3.62 11.00 22.35
C ALA A 85 -4.34 11.94 21.37
N PHE A 86 -5.33 12.71 21.83
CA PHE A 86 -6.15 13.56 20.97
C PHE A 86 -5.31 14.54 20.14
N SER A 87 -4.28 15.14 20.74
CA SER A 87 -3.36 16.04 20.04
C SER A 87 -2.59 15.32 18.91
N ALA A 88 -2.16 14.08 19.13
CA ALA A 88 -1.48 13.26 18.14
C ALA A 88 -2.41 12.92 16.97
N PHE A 89 -3.66 12.57 17.28
CA PHE A 89 -4.71 12.33 16.28
C PHE A 89 -4.96 13.55 15.40
N ILE A 90 -5.13 14.73 15.99
CA ILE A 90 -5.30 15.98 15.23
C ILE A 90 -4.07 16.31 14.39
N ALA A 91 -2.86 16.13 14.92
CA ALA A 91 -1.64 16.37 14.15
C ALA A 91 -1.51 15.45 12.92
N ILE A 92 -1.78 14.15 13.08
CA ILE A 92 -1.78 13.18 11.98
C ILE A 92 -2.87 13.52 10.96
N PHE A 93 -4.06 13.89 11.43
CA PHE A 93 -5.16 14.30 10.56
C PHE A 93 -4.79 15.52 9.72
N LEU A 94 -4.33 16.60 10.35
CA LEU A 94 -3.94 17.83 9.65
C LEU A 94 -2.81 17.57 8.66
N MET A 95 -1.80 16.76 9.03
CA MET A 95 -0.71 16.40 8.14
C MET A 95 -1.20 15.55 6.95
N SER A 96 -2.03 14.53 7.20
CA SER A 96 -2.56 13.67 6.14
C SER A 96 -3.47 14.44 5.19
N GLY A 97 -4.30 15.34 5.73
CA GLY A 97 -5.13 16.26 4.96
C GLY A 97 -4.33 17.25 4.12
N LEU A 98 -3.28 17.85 4.69
CA LEU A 98 -2.35 18.73 3.97
C LEU A 98 -1.64 17.96 2.85
N LEU A 99 -1.12 16.76 3.13
CA LEU A 99 -0.47 15.91 2.15
C LEU A 99 -1.44 15.53 1.01
N GLY A 100 -2.65 15.08 1.34
CA GLY A 100 -3.69 14.79 0.35
C GLY A 100 -4.03 16.01 -0.51
N SER A 101 -4.11 17.19 0.11
CA SER A 101 -4.35 18.47 -0.59
C SER A 101 -3.23 18.81 -1.58
N VAL A 102 -1.96 18.66 -1.17
CA VAL A 102 -0.79 18.89 -2.02
C VAL A 102 -0.73 17.88 -3.17
N LEU A 103 -0.97 16.60 -2.90
CA LEU A 103 -0.98 15.55 -3.93
C LEU A 103 -2.10 15.80 -4.96
N GLN A 104 -3.30 16.15 -4.50
CA GLN A 104 -4.43 16.45 -5.37
C GLN A 104 -4.19 17.71 -6.22
N GLY A 105 -3.73 18.80 -5.60
CA GLY A 105 -3.35 20.02 -6.31
C GLY A 105 -2.19 19.81 -7.29
N GLY A 106 -1.24 18.94 -6.93
CA GLY A 106 -0.15 18.49 -7.79
C GLY A 106 -0.66 17.73 -9.02
N LEU A 107 -1.58 16.78 -8.85
CA LEU A 107 -2.20 16.05 -9.97
C LEU A 107 -2.94 16.99 -10.93
N VAL A 108 -3.70 17.94 -10.39
CA VAL A 108 -4.38 18.98 -11.19
C VAL A 108 -3.38 19.87 -11.92
N THR A 109 -2.28 20.25 -11.25
CA THR A 109 -1.19 21.01 -11.87
C THR A 109 -0.59 20.24 -13.03
N LEU A 110 -0.19 18.99 -12.82
CA LEU A 110 0.50 18.18 -13.83
C LEU A 110 -0.41 17.88 -15.03
N SER A 111 -1.68 17.53 -14.79
CA SER A 111 -2.66 17.29 -15.85
C SER A 111 -3.01 18.58 -16.61
N GLY A 112 -3.17 19.71 -15.90
CA GLY A 112 -3.40 21.02 -16.51
C GLY A 112 -2.23 21.50 -17.36
N VAL A 113 -1.01 21.43 -16.85
CA VAL A 113 0.22 21.84 -17.56
C VAL A 113 0.45 20.96 -18.80
N THR A 114 0.38 19.63 -18.64
CA THR A 114 0.60 18.69 -19.74
C THR A 114 -0.52 18.79 -20.77
N GLY A 115 -1.77 18.72 -20.33
CA GLY A 115 -2.94 18.79 -21.20
C GLY A 115 -3.07 20.14 -21.90
N GLY A 116 -2.71 21.24 -21.24
CA GLY A 116 -2.73 22.58 -21.83
C GLY A 116 -1.80 22.72 -23.03
N VAL A 117 -0.58 22.19 -22.95
CA VAL A 117 0.38 22.21 -24.07
C VAL A 117 -0.07 21.31 -25.22
N VAL A 118 -0.52 20.09 -24.93
CA VAL A 118 -1.03 19.18 -25.98
C VAL A 118 -2.28 19.74 -26.66
N ALA A 119 -3.20 20.31 -25.88
CA ALA A 119 -4.40 20.97 -26.40
C ALA A 119 -4.07 22.15 -27.30
N GLN A 120 -3.02 22.91 -26.97
CA GLN A 120 -2.53 24.01 -27.80
C GLN A 120 -2.04 23.51 -29.17
N GLU A 121 -1.36 22.35 -29.22
CA GLU A 121 -0.81 21.79 -30.45
C GLU A 121 -1.88 21.27 -31.41
N VAL A 122 -2.99 20.73 -30.89
CA VAL A 122 -4.09 20.18 -31.72
C VAL A 122 -5.18 21.20 -32.04
N SER A 123 -5.17 22.36 -31.37
CA SER A 123 -6.13 23.45 -31.62
C SER A 123 -5.77 24.22 -32.89
N ALA A 124 -6.78 24.51 -33.72
CA ALA A 124 -6.61 25.32 -34.92
C ALA A 124 -6.09 26.74 -34.60
N GLU A 125 -6.47 27.29 -33.44
CA GLU A 125 -6.06 28.63 -33.02
C GLU A 125 -4.68 28.64 -32.32
N LYS A 126 -4.08 27.47 -32.04
CA LYS A 126 -2.83 27.32 -31.26
C LYS A 126 -2.77 28.13 -29.96
N ARG A 127 -3.93 28.37 -29.33
CA ARG A 127 -4.04 29.11 -28.06
C ARG A 127 -3.95 28.17 -26.87
N ASN A 128 -3.23 28.61 -25.83
CA ASN A 128 -3.18 27.89 -24.56
C ASN A 128 -4.54 28.00 -23.83
N PRO A 129 -5.24 26.88 -23.55
CA PRO A 129 -6.54 26.89 -22.86
C PRO A 129 -6.51 27.46 -21.44
N LEU A 130 -5.33 27.49 -20.81
CA LEU A 130 -5.11 27.92 -19.42
C LEU A 130 -4.40 29.28 -19.32
N ALA A 131 -4.05 29.94 -20.41
CA ALA A 131 -3.37 31.26 -20.40
C ALA A 131 -4.24 32.41 -19.83
N ARG A 132 -5.50 32.13 -19.49
CA ARG A 132 -6.55 33.12 -19.18
C ARG A 132 -6.68 33.55 -17.71
N PHE A 133 -5.62 33.48 -16.89
CA PHE A 133 -5.67 33.96 -15.50
C PHE A 133 -5.32 35.45 -15.36
N SER A 134 -5.91 36.31 -16.20
CA SER A 134 -5.90 37.77 -16.04
C SER A 134 -7.32 38.29 -15.85
N LEU A 135 -7.48 39.36 -15.06
CA LEU A 135 -8.78 40.04 -14.85
C LEU A 135 -9.43 40.47 -16.20
N GLY A 136 -8.63 40.72 -17.23
CA GLY A 136 -9.11 40.99 -18.60
C GLY A 136 -9.67 39.77 -19.31
N SER A 137 -9.05 38.59 -19.15
CA SER A 137 -9.44 37.36 -19.84
C SER A 137 -10.77 36.78 -19.33
N VAL A 138 -11.03 36.86 -18.01
CA VAL A 138 -12.32 36.45 -17.41
C VAL A 138 -13.46 37.43 -17.70
N ARG A 139 -13.15 38.61 -18.25
CA ARG A 139 -14.13 39.61 -18.72
C ARG A 139 -14.33 39.58 -20.25
N SER A 140 -13.78 38.56 -20.93
CA SER A 140 -13.90 38.42 -22.39
C SER A 140 -15.26 37.84 -22.80
N VAL A 141 -15.71 38.19 -24.01
CA VAL A 141 -16.91 37.60 -24.64
C VAL A 141 -16.78 36.07 -24.77
N GLY A 142 -15.57 35.58 -25.05
CA GLY A 142 -15.29 34.15 -25.11
C GLY A 142 -15.51 33.43 -23.77
N PHE A 143 -15.11 34.04 -22.66
CA PHE A 143 -15.39 33.50 -21.32
C PHE A 143 -16.89 33.59 -20.99
N ALA A 144 -17.55 34.72 -21.26
CA ALA A 144 -18.99 34.86 -21.04
C ALA A 144 -19.81 33.80 -21.81
N ARG A 145 -19.42 33.52 -23.06
CA ARG A 145 -20.01 32.45 -23.88
C ARG A 145 -19.76 31.06 -23.27
N ALA A 146 -18.54 30.76 -22.85
CA ALA A 146 -18.21 29.48 -22.21
C ALA A 146 -19.00 29.29 -20.92
N THR A 147 -19.15 30.34 -20.12
CA THR A 147 -19.95 30.35 -18.89
C THR A 147 -21.42 30.10 -19.17
N LEU A 148 -22.03 30.81 -20.13
CA LEU A 148 -23.43 30.59 -20.53
C LEU A 148 -23.67 29.15 -21.00
N VAL A 149 -22.78 28.64 -21.85
CA VAL A 149 -22.84 27.24 -22.32
C VAL A 149 -22.67 26.27 -21.16
N GLY A 150 -21.76 26.55 -20.22
CA GLY A 150 -21.53 25.72 -19.03
C GLY A 150 -22.76 25.59 -18.15
N TYR A 151 -23.45 26.71 -17.83
CA TYR A 151 -24.72 26.67 -17.09
C TYR A 151 -25.81 25.94 -17.87
N GLY A 152 -25.97 26.23 -19.17
CA GLY A 152 -26.95 25.54 -20.01
C GLY A 152 -26.71 24.03 -20.05
N LEU A 153 -25.46 23.61 -20.18
CA LEU A 153 -25.07 22.20 -20.14
C LEU A 153 -25.33 21.56 -18.77
N ALA A 154 -25.09 22.28 -17.67
CA ALA A 154 -25.35 21.74 -16.33
C ALA A 154 -26.83 21.44 -16.09
N PHE A 155 -27.72 22.37 -16.45
CA PHE A 155 -29.16 22.15 -16.32
C PHE A 155 -29.69 21.11 -17.31
N MET A 156 -29.13 21.07 -18.53
CA MET A 156 -29.40 19.97 -19.47
C MET A 156 -28.98 18.61 -18.87
N HIS A 157 -27.81 18.54 -18.23
CA HIS A 157 -27.30 17.33 -17.60
C HIS A 157 -28.20 16.88 -16.43
N LEU A 158 -28.63 17.80 -15.56
CA LEU A 158 -29.61 17.51 -14.49
C LEU A 158 -30.92 16.94 -15.07
N GLY A 159 -31.46 17.58 -16.10
CA GLY A 159 -32.68 17.13 -16.78
C GLY A 159 -32.51 15.76 -17.44
N TYR A 160 -31.37 15.54 -18.12
CA TYR A 160 -31.04 14.27 -18.76
C TYR A 160 -30.96 13.13 -17.74
N VAL A 161 -30.22 13.28 -16.64
CA VAL A 161 -30.08 12.23 -15.63
C VAL A 161 -31.41 11.92 -14.98
N THR A 162 -32.20 12.95 -14.66
CA THR A 162 -33.55 12.78 -14.11
C THR A 162 -34.43 11.99 -15.07
N LEU A 163 -34.46 12.37 -16.35
CA LEU A 163 -35.24 11.68 -17.37
C LEU A 163 -34.74 10.24 -17.59
N PHE A 164 -33.43 10.03 -17.62
CA PHE A 164 -32.80 8.74 -17.83
C PHE A 164 -33.21 7.74 -16.74
N TYR A 165 -33.12 8.11 -15.47
CA TYR A 165 -33.52 7.23 -14.37
C TYR A 165 -35.04 7.13 -14.20
N LEU A 166 -35.82 8.17 -14.48
CA LEU A 166 -37.29 8.08 -14.47
C LEU A 166 -37.80 7.10 -15.55
N LEU A 167 -37.31 7.22 -16.77
CA LEU A 167 -37.67 6.31 -17.86
C LEU A 167 -37.08 4.92 -17.64
N GLY A 168 -35.83 4.84 -17.17
CA GLY A 168 -35.16 3.59 -16.85
C GLY A 168 -35.90 2.81 -15.77
N ASN A 169 -36.33 3.46 -14.70
CA ASN A 169 -37.09 2.84 -13.63
C ASN A 169 -38.48 2.41 -14.11
N LYS A 170 -39.17 3.27 -14.86
CA LYS A 170 -40.54 3.00 -15.33
C LYS A 170 -40.61 1.92 -16.42
N TYR A 171 -39.65 1.86 -17.34
CA TYR A 171 -39.73 1.04 -18.55
C TYR A 171 -38.64 -0.02 -18.69
N LEU A 172 -37.48 0.13 -18.03
CA LEU A 172 -36.30 -0.72 -18.23
C LEU A 172 -35.87 -1.47 -16.95
N GLY A 173 -36.62 -1.33 -15.84
CA GLY A 173 -36.31 -2.00 -14.58
C GLY A 173 -35.05 -1.46 -13.88
N VAL A 174 -34.61 -0.23 -14.19
CA VAL A 174 -33.47 0.39 -13.49
C VAL A 174 -33.83 0.62 -12.03
N TRP A 175 -32.97 0.13 -11.14
CA TRP A 175 -33.20 0.21 -9.70
C TRP A 175 -32.03 0.89 -8.99
N SER A 176 -32.36 1.76 -8.04
CA SER A 176 -31.43 2.49 -7.20
C SER A 176 -31.73 2.17 -5.73
N PRO A 177 -30.74 1.75 -4.91
CA PRO A 177 -30.97 1.51 -3.49
C PRO A 177 -31.35 2.78 -2.74
N ALA A 178 -32.26 2.65 -1.77
CA ALA A 178 -32.76 3.77 -0.98
C ALA A 178 -31.66 4.49 -0.18
N TYR A 179 -30.63 3.78 0.33
CA TYR A 179 -29.56 4.41 1.11
C TYR A 179 -28.70 5.39 0.30
N LEU A 180 -28.81 5.41 -1.03
CA LEU A 180 -28.18 6.44 -1.85
C LEU A 180 -28.67 7.85 -1.54
N THR A 181 -29.81 8.00 -0.86
CA THR A 181 -30.32 9.30 -0.41
C THR A 181 -29.71 9.75 0.92
N GLU A 182 -28.87 8.93 1.57
CA GLU A 182 -28.21 9.28 2.83
C GLU A 182 -27.00 10.19 2.59
N TYR A 183 -27.24 11.51 2.52
CA TYR A 183 -26.18 12.53 2.50
C TYR A 183 -25.65 12.88 3.90
N SER A 184 -25.66 11.93 4.85
CA SER A 184 -25.35 12.16 6.27
C SER A 184 -24.02 12.89 6.48
N ASN A 185 -22.98 12.54 5.72
CA ASN A 185 -21.68 13.22 5.76
C ASN A 185 -21.77 14.72 5.45
N THR A 186 -22.56 15.10 4.45
CA THR A 186 -22.74 16.49 4.04
C THR A 186 -23.36 17.33 5.17
N TYR A 187 -24.35 16.77 5.88
CA TYR A 187 -25.03 17.41 7.00
C TYR A 187 -24.17 17.48 8.28
N SER A 188 -23.22 16.56 8.44
CA SER A 188 -22.38 16.43 9.64
C SER A 188 -21.02 17.15 9.51
N THR A 189 -20.93 18.22 8.71
CA THR A 189 -19.76 19.10 8.62
C THR A 189 -19.94 20.40 9.40
N LEU A 190 -18.87 21.16 9.65
CA LEU A 190 -18.95 22.45 10.37
C LEU A 190 -19.79 23.50 9.60
N LEU A 191 -19.62 23.54 8.28
CA LEU A 191 -20.29 24.42 7.34
C LEU A 191 -20.88 23.56 6.21
N PRO A 192 -22.12 23.06 6.35
CA PRO A 192 -22.77 22.20 5.36
C PRO A 192 -22.81 22.82 3.97
N TRP A 193 -23.04 24.14 3.86
CA TRP A 193 -23.11 24.83 2.57
C TRP A 193 -21.78 24.88 1.80
N VAL A 194 -20.64 24.77 2.49
CA VAL A 194 -19.32 24.78 1.85
C VAL A 194 -19.02 23.44 1.18
N TYR A 195 -19.50 22.35 1.75
CA TYR A 195 -19.12 20.99 1.34
C TYR A 195 -19.47 20.68 -0.14
N PRO A 196 -20.73 20.88 -0.63
CA PRO A 196 -21.07 20.63 -2.03
C PRO A 196 -20.27 21.50 -3.02
N LEU A 197 -20.02 22.76 -2.68
CA LEU A 197 -19.26 23.68 -3.54
C LEU A 197 -17.84 23.17 -3.74
N PHE A 198 -17.18 22.75 -2.66
CA PHE A 198 -15.78 22.37 -2.72
C PHE A 198 -15.58 21.01 -3.36
N VAL A 199 -16.40 20.02 -3.00
CA VAL A 199 -16.40 18.70 -3.66
C VAL A 199 -16.65 18.87 -5.17
N GLY A 200 -17.61 19.71 -5.56
CA GLY A 200 -17.89 20.03 -6.95
C GLY A 200 -16.69 20.65 -7.68
N LEU A 201 -15.99 21.60 -7.04
CA LEU A 201 -14.82 22.27 -7.64
C LEU A 201 -13.63 21.32 -7.81
N ILE A 202 -13.38 20.48 -6.81
CA ILE A 202 -12.29 19.49 -6.83
C ILE A 202 -12.55 18.46 -7.94
N ALA A 203 -13.73 17.85 -7.96
CA ALA A 203 -14.10 16.82 -8.93
C ALA A 203 -14.08 17.37 -10.36
N SER A 204 -14.75 18.51 -10.59
CA SER A 204 -14.79 19.15 -11.92
C SER A 204 -13.40 19.48 -12.44
N THR A 205 -12.55 20.10 -11.63
CA THR A 205 -11.22 20.48 -12.11
C THR A 205 -10.35 19.25 -12.40
N MET A 206 -10.34 18.26 -11.49
CA MET A 206 -9.56 17.04 -11.67
C MET A 206 -10.00 16.28 -12.93
N GLU A 207 -11.29 15.98 -13.04
CA GLU A 207 -11.82 15.08 -14.07
C GLU A 207 -11.85 15.76 -15.45
N GLU A 208 -12.17 17.05 -15.50
CA GLU A 208 -12.14 17.78 -16.77
C GLU A 208 -10.69 17.96 -17.27
N PHE A 209 -9.73 18.22 -16.39
CA PHE A 209 -8.33 18.34 -16.82
C PHE A 209 -7.76 17.00 -17.27
N PHE A 210 -8.07 15.92 -16.57
CA PHE A 210 -7.54 14.60 -16.89
C PHE A 210 -8.18 14.00 -18.15
N PHE A 211 -9.50 14.02 -18.25
CA PHE A 211 -10.21 13.34 -19.34
C PHE A 211 -10.45 14.25 -20.55
N ARG A 212 -10.78 15.53 -20.35
CA ARG A 212 -11.11 16.42 -21.48
C ARG A 212 -9.87 17.14 -21.98
N LEU A 213 -9.20 17.90 -21.11
CA LEU A 213 -8.04 18.68 -21.52
C LEU A 213 -6.87 17.80 -21.97
N LEU A 214 -6.52 16.77 -21.19
CA LEU A 214 -5.40 15.90 -21.46
C LEU A 214 -5.76 14.74 -22.43
N ALA A 215 -6.70 13.86 -22.05
CA ALA A 215 -6.91 12.62 -22.80
C ALA A 215 -7.48 12.85 -24.22
N ILE A 216 -8.49 13.72 -24.39
CA ILE A 216 -9.02 14.04 -25.72
C ILE A 216 -7.92 14.63 -26.60
N SER A 217 -7.15 15.59 -26.07
CA SER A 217 -6.07 16.24 -26.85
C SER A 217 -4.99 15.26 -27.29
N LEU A 218 -4.55 14.36 -26.40
CA LEU A 218 -3.58 13.30 -26.73
C LEU A 218 -4.12 12.36 -27.80
N LEU A 219 -5.38 11.92 -27.68
CA LEU A 219 -5.97 11.02 -28.66
C LEU A 219 -6.21 11.69 -30.01
N ILE A 220 -6.49 13.00 -30.06
CA ILE A 220 -6.51 13.75 -31.31
C ILE A 220 -5.11 13.75 -31.94
N GLN A 221 -4.08 14.05 -31.14
CA GLN A 221 -2.69 14.07 -31.61
C GLN A 221 -2.25 12.72 -32.19
N TRP A 222 -2.66 11.60 -31.57
CA TRP A 222 -2.24 10.27 -32.01
C TRP A 222 -3.08 9.67 -33.13
N THR A 223 -4.39 9.87 -33.11
CA THR A 223 -5.31 9.19 -34.04
C THR A 223 -5.75 10.06 -35.20
N GLY A 224 -5.68 11.39 -35.05
CA GLY A 224 -6.32 12.36 -35.96
C GLY A 224 -7.85 12.32 -35.96
N LYS A 225 -8.48 11.37 -35.26
CA LYS A 225 -9.93 11.09 -35.31
C LYS A 225 -10.62 11.67 -34.08
N ARG A 226 -11.25 12.84 -34.24
CA ARG A 226 -11.94 13.55 -33.15
C ARG A 226 -13.01 12.72 -32.44
N TRP A 227 -13.76 11.89 -33.16
CA TRP A 227 -14.83 11.07 -32.56
C TRP A 227 -14.27 9.98 -31.62
N LEU A 228 -13.15 9.32 -31.99
CA LEU A 228 -12.47 8.36 -31.11
C LEU A 228 -11.89 9.06 -29.88
N ALA A 229 -11.29 10.23 -30.09
CA ALA A 229 -10.71 11.02 -29.02
C ALA A 229 -11.74 11.49 -28.00
N VAL A 230 -13.01 11.66 -28.39
CA VAL A 230 -14.12 11.96 -27.48
C VAL A 230 -14.69 10.69 -26.84
N LEU A 231 -14.92 9.63 -27.63
CA LEU A 231 -15.59 8.42 -27.15
C LEU A 231 -14.76 7.64 -26.12
N ILE A 232 -13.46 7.44 -26.38
CA ILE A 232 -12.62 6.58 -25.53
C ILE A 232 -12.50 7.16 -24.10
N PRO A 233 -12.14 8.45 -23.89
CA PRO A 233 -12.08 9.01 -22.55
C PRO A 233 -13.45 9.07 -21.87
N ALA A 234 -14.53 9.29 -22.62
CA ALA A 234 -15.89 9.28 -22.09
C ALA A 234 -16.27 7.91 -21.50
N VAL A 235 -15.99 6.82 -22.22
CA VAL A 235 -16.24 5.45 -21.74
C VAL A 235 -15.37 5.14 -20.52
N VAL A 236 -14.07 5.44 -20.56
CA VAL A 236 -13.17 5.17 -19.43
C VAL A 236 -13.63 5.94 -18.19
N TRP A 237 -13.91 7.24 -18.33
CA TRP A 237 -14.41 8.08 -17.25
C TRP A 237 -15.74 7.56 -16.67
N ALA A 238 -16.67 7.15 -17.53
CA ALA A 238 -17.97 6.67 -17.11
C ALA A 238 -17.89 5.36 -16.30
N PHE A 239 -17.11 4.39 -16.77
CA PHE A 239 -16.99 3.08 -16.10
C PHE A 239 -16.13 3.12 -14.82
N LEU A 240 -15.33 4.18 -14.59
CA LEU A 240 -14.74 4.41 -13.26
C LEU A 240 -15.79 4.53 -12.16
N HIS A 241 -17.02 4.92 -12.50
CA HIS A 241 -18.14 5.12 -11.58
C HIS A 241 -19.11 3.93 -11.52
N SER A 242 -18.79 2.79 -12.16
CA SER A 242 -19.63 1.58 -12.10
C SER A 242 -19.82 1.05 -10.67
N ASN A 243 -18.88 1.34 -9.76
CA ASN A 243 -18.98 0.99 -8.35
C ASN A 243 -20.02 1.82 -7.55
N TYR A 244 -20.70 2.81 -8.15
CA TYR A 244 -21.92 3.35 -7.56
C TYR A 244 -23.06 2.34 -7.67
N PRO A 245 -23.90 2.21 -6.63
CA PRO A 245 -24.89 1.16 -6.60
C PRO A 245 -26.10 1.52 -7.47
N GLN A 246 -26.06 1.13 -8.74
CA GLN A 246 -27.14 1.28 -9.72
C GLN A 246 -27.30 -0.02 -10.50
N GLU A 247 -28.54 -0.49 -10.66
CA GLU A 247 -28.86 -1.72 -11.39
C GLU A 247 -29.56 -1.44 -12.73
N PRO A 248 -29.20 -2.18 -13.80
CA PRO A 248 -28.14 -3.20 -13.88
C PRO A 248 -26.73 -2.59 -13.76
N ILE A 249 -25.74 -3.36 -13.29
CA ILE A 249 -24.36 -2.89 -12.96
C ILE A 249 -23.65 -1.98 -13.98
N PHE A 250 -24.00 -2.03 -15.27
CA PHE A 250 -23.40 -1.23 -16.33
C PHE A 250 -24.15 0.09 -16.59
N ILE A 251 -25.32 0.29 -15.99
CA ILE A 251 -26.25 1.39 -16.33
C ILE A 251 -25.61 2.75 -16.08
N ARG A 252 -24.88 2.90 -14.97
CA ARG A 252 -24.14 4.12 -14.63
C ARG A 252 -23.04 4.42 -15.66
N GLY A 253 -22.36 3.39 -16.16
CA GLY A 253 -21.36 3.50 -17.21
C GLY A 253 -21.96 3.94 -18.54
N LEU A 254 -23.14 3.41 -18.92
CA LEU A 254 -23.83 3.82 -20.15
C LEU A 254 -24.32 5.28 -20.06
N GLU A 255 -25.01 5.61 -18.97
CA GLU A 255 -25.54 6.94 -18.70
C GLU A 255 -24.42 8.00 -18.81
N LEU A 256 -23.32 7.80 -18.07
CA LEU A 256 -22.20 8.74 -18.05
C LEU A 256 -21.36 8.73 -19.32
N THR A 257 -21.39 7.66 -20.14
CA THR A 257 -20.72 7.68 -21.45
C THR A 257 -21.35 8.74 -22.36
N VAL A 258 -22.69 8.83 -22.36
CA VAL A 258 -23.41 9.86 -23.13
C VAL A 258 -23.02 11.26 -22.63
N VAL A 259 -22.98 11.45 -21.32
CA VAL A 259 -22.54 12.70 -20.69
C VAL A 259 -21.11 13.03 -21.09
N GLY A 260 -20.19 12.08 -20.98
CA GLY A 260 -18.79 12.25 -21.35
C GLY A 260 -18.60 12.63 -22.82
N VAL A 261 -19.38 12.04 -23.73
CA VAL A 261 -19.36 12.40 -25.16
C VAL A 261 -19.83 13.84 -25.38
N ILE A 262 -20.95 14.23 -24.77
CA ILE A 262 -21.47 15.60 -24.86
C ILE A 262 -20.45 16.59 -24.30
N PHE A 263 -19.87 16.30 -23.14
CA PHE A 263 -18.82 17.12 -22.53
C PHE A 263 -17.58 17.22 -23.43
N GLY A 264 -17.17 16.12 -24.08
CA GLY A 264 -16.05 16.13 -25.03
C GLY A 264 -16.33 16.98 -26.27
N VAL A 265 -17.54 16.93 -26.82
CA VAL A 265 -17.95 17.81 -27.94
C VAL A 265 -17.97 19.28 -27.51
N VAL A 266 -18.50 19.57 -26.31
CA VAL A 266 -18.53 20.92 -25.76
C VAL A 266 -17.12 21.44 -25.50
N TYR A 267 -16.22 20.62 -24.97
CA TYR A 267 -14.81 20.95 -24.80
C TYR A 267 -14.16 21.36 -26.13
N LEU A 268 -14.34 20.57 -27.19
CA LEU A 268 -13.75 20.87 -28.51
C LEU A 268 -14.30 22.15 -29.14
N ARG A 269 -15.52 22.56 -28.79
CA ARG A 269 -16.19 23.73 -29.40
C ARG A 269 -16.11 25.01 -28.56
N TYR A 270 -16.17 24.90 -27.24
CA TYR A 270 -16.31 26.02 -26.31
C TYR A 270 -15.19 26.08 -25.27
N GLY A 271 -14.29 25.09 -25.24
CA GLY A 271 -13.11 25.06 -24.39
C GLY A 271 -13.37 24.46 -23.00
N ILE A 272 -12.28 24.29 -22.25
CA ILE A 272 -12.26 23.58 -20.95
C ILE A 272 -13.12 24.25 -19.87
N TRP A 273 -13.22 25.57 -19.87
CA TRP A 273 -13.98 26.29 -18.84
C TRP A 273 -15.48 26.04 -18.92
N ALA A 274 -16.03 25.79 -20.11
CA ALA A 274 -17.43 25.43 -20.26
C ALA A 274 -17.75 24.11 -19.56
N THR A 275 -16.87 23.11 -19.69
CA THR A 275 -17.08 21.79 -19.05
C THR A 275 -16.80 21.83 -17.56
N VAL A 276 -15.75 22.54 -17.11
CA VAL A 276 -15.46 22.74 -15.68
C VAL A 276 -16.62 23.42 -14.97
N ILE A 277 -17.15 24.53 -15.52
CA ILE A 277 -18.30 25.23 -14.94
C ILE A 277 -19.51 24.31 -14.92
N SER A 278 -19.79 23.60 -16.02
CA SER A 278 -20.93 22.69 -16.08
C SER A 278 -20.88 21.59 -15.03
N HIS A 279 -19.72 20.93 -14.91
CA HIS A 279 -19.50 19.86 -13.95
C HIS A 279 -19.58 20.39 -12.50
N TYR A 280 -18.96 21.54 -12.22
CA TYR A 280 -19.03 22.20 -10.91
C TYR A 280 -20.47 22.50 -10.50
N VAL A 281 -21.23 23.15 -11.39
CA VAL A 281 -22.64 23.52 -11.16
C VAL A 281 -23.48 22.28 -10.89
N TYR A 282 -23.33 21.24 -11.71
CA TYR A 282 -24.06 19.98 -11.56
C TYR A 282 -23.79 19.32 -10.19
N ASN A 283 -22.52 19.13 -9.82
CA ASN A 283 -22.15 18.47 -8.56
C ASN A 283 -22.58 19.29 -7.33
N ALA A 284 -22.34 20.60 -7.35
CA ALA A 284 -22.71 21.48 -6.25
C ALA A 284 -24.24 21.53 -6.06
N PHE A 285 -25.00 21.55 -7.16
CA PHE A 285 -26.47 21.54 -7.11
C PHE A 285 -26.99 20.23 -6.52
N GLN A 286 -26.44 19.08 -6.92
CA GLN A 286 -26.85 17.79 -6.38
C GLN A 286 -26.65 17.68 -4.87
N GLY A 287 -25.54 18.22 -4.34
CA GLY A 287 -25.32 18.25 -2.89
C GLY A 287 -26.18 19.30 -2.17
N ALA A 288 -26.60 20.37 -2.85
CA ALA A 288 -27.47 21.42 -2.29
C ALA A 288 -28.93 20.98 -2.18
N PHE A 289 -29.41 20.24 -3.17
CA PHE A 289 -30.84 19.97 -3.35
C PHE A 289 -31.50 19.31 -2.12
N PRO A 290 -30.91 18.26 -1.50
CA PRO A 290 -31.43 17.69 -0.26
C PRO A 290 -31.45 18.65 0.94
N MET A 291 -30.56 19.65 0.99
CA MET A 291 -30.55 20.64 2.06
C MET A 291 -31.71 21.64 1.90
N VAL A 292 -31.99 22.06 0.66
CA VAL A 292 -33.12 22.95 0.35
C VAL A 292 -34.46 22.27 0.68
N GLN A 293 -34.54 20.95 0.51
CA GLN A 293 -35.73 20.16 0.86
C GLN A 293 -35.84 19.78 2.34
N SER A 294 -34.86 20.14 3.17
CA SER A 294 -34.87 19.79 4.60
C SER A 294 -35.94 20.58 5.36
N ASP A 295 -36.53 19.99 6.40
CA ASP A 295 -37.43 20.70 7.33
C ASP A 295 -36.69 21.68 8.27
N SER A 296 -35.37 21.58 8.35
CA SER A 296 -34.54 22.45 9.19
C SER A 296 -34.20 23.75 8.49
N LEU A 297 -34.58 24.89 9.10
CA LEU A 297 -34.25 26.22 8.59
C LEU A 297 -32.73 26.40 8.36
N TYR A 298 -31.90 25.82 9.22
CA TYR A 298 -30.44 25.87 9.08
C TYR A 298 -29.96 25.23 7.78
N PHE A 299 -30.52 24.06 7.42
CA PHE A 299 -30.16 23.38 6.18
C PHE A 299 -30.82 24.03 4.96
N GLN A 300 -32.03 24.58 5.08
CA GLN A 300 -32.64 25.37 4.00
C GLN A 300 -31.79 26.61 3.65
N ILE A 301 -31.34 27.36 4.66
CA ILE A 301 -30.43 28.50 4.47
C ILE A 301 -29.12 28.00 3.84
N SER A 302 -28.54 26.92 4.36
CA SER A 302 -27.31 26.35 3.82
C SER A 302 -27.44 25.97 2.34
N GLY A 303 -28.49 25.24 1.96
CA GLY A 303 -28.78 24.87 0.58
C GLY A 303 -29.01 26.08 -0.32
N THR A 304 -29.71 27.11 0.18
CA THR A 304 -29.93 28.36 -0.55
C THR A 304 -28.61 29.11 -0.79
N LEU A 305 -27.72 29.15 0.20
CA LEU A 305 -26.38 29.71 0.05
C LEU A 305 -25.57 28.96 -1.00
N VAL A 306 -25.67 27.63 -1.07
CA VAL A 306 -25.02 26.84 -2.14
C VAL A 306 -25.57 27.25 -3.51
N VAL A 307 -26.90 27.28 -3.67
CA VAL A 307 -27.54 27.67 -4.94
C VAL A 307 -27.11 29.07 -5.37
N ALA A 308 -27.00 30.02 -4.44
CA ALA A 308 -26.47 31.35 -4.75
C ALA A 308 -24.99 31.33 -5.15
N ALA A 309 -24.16 30.59 -4.40
CA ALA A 309 -22.72 30.50 -4.64
C ALA A 309 -22.34 29.77 -5.94
N ILE A 310 -23.19 28.87 -6.44
CA ILE A 310 -23.03 28.23 -7.75
C ILE A 310 -22.96 29.25 -8.90
N PHE A 311 -23.50 30.47 -8.73
CA PHE A 311 -23.42 31.55 -9.71
C PHE A 311 -22.15 32.41 -9.62
N ILE A 312 -21.23 32.13 -8.68
CA ILE A 312 -19.96 32.87 -8.55
C ILE A 312 -19.15 32.89 -9.87
N PRO A 313 -19.00 31.76 -10.61
CA PRO A 313 -18.32 31.77 -11.91
C PRO A 313 -18.98 32.67 -12.97
N ALA A 314 -20.26 33.03 -12.81
CA ALA A 314 -20.97 33.95 -13.69
C ALA A 314 -20.65 35.43 -13.44
N LEU A 315 -20.21 35.80 -12.22
CA LEU A 315 -20.03 37.19 -11.83
C LEU A 315 -19.08 37.99 -12.76
N PRO A 316 -17.92 37.47 -13.19
CA PRO A 316 -17.05 38.19 -14.11
C PRO A 316 -17.71 38.47 -15.47
N ALA A 317 -18.48 37.51 -15.99
CA ALA A 317 -19.21 37.64 -17.25
C ALA A 317 -20.37 38.64 -17.12
N ILE A 318 -21.16 38.54 -16.05
CA ILE A 318 -22.27 39.47 -15.75
C ILE A 318 -21.75 40.89 -15.59
N TRP A 319 -20.68 41.08 -14.82
CA TRP A 319 -20.06 42.39 -14.63
C TRP A 319 -19.52 42.97 -15.94
N GLY A 320 -18.91 42.14 -16.78
CA GLY A 320 -18.50 42.52 -18.14
C GLY A 320 -19.67 43.03 -18.98
N THR A 321 -20.80 42.32 -18.96
CA THR A 321 -22.06 42.75 -19.61
C THR A 321 -22.57 44.07 -19.09
N LEU A 322 -22.72 44.20 -17.78
CA LEU A 322 -23.37 45.35 -17.14
C LEU A 322 -22.54 46.63 -17.26
N THR A 323 -21.22 46.51 -17.25
CA THR A 323 -20.33 47.68 -17.32
C THR A 323 -20.00 48.11 -18.75
N GLY A 324 -20.41 47.35 -19.78
CA GLY A 324 -20.04 47.60 -21.18
C GLY A 324 -18.53 47.51 -21.46
N LYS A 325 -17.72 47.13 -20.47
CA LYS A 325 -16.26 47.00 -20.57
C LYS A 325 -15.87 45.62 -21.08
N TYR A 326 -16.50 45.17 -22.16
CA TYR A 326 -15.97 44.06 -22.93
C TYR A 326 -14.72 44.55 -23.63
N ARG A 327 -13.56 44.06 -23.20
CA ARG A 327 -12.43 44.02 -24.12
C ARG A 327 -12.74 42.86 -25.07
N GLU A 328 -13.16 43.16 -26.29
CA GLU A 328 -12.72 42.34 -27.40
C GLU A 328 -11.20 42.30 -27.23
N VAL A 329 -10.66 41.11 -27.02
CA VAL A 329 -9.22 40.95 -27.00
C VAL A 329 -8.80 41.07 -28.48
N GLU A 330 -8.90 42.28 -29.03
CA GLU A 330 -8.14 42.69 -30.21
C GLU A 330 -6.68 42.70 -29.78
N GLU A 331 -5.92 41.88 -30.50
CA GLU A 331 -4.47 41.81 -30.53
C GLU A 331 -3.75 41.49 -29.20
N VAL A 332 -3.37 40.21 -29.14
CA VAL A 332 -1.99 39.78 -28.86
C VAL A 332 -1.26 40.67 -27.83
N GLU A 333 -1.47 40.41 -26.55
CA GLU A 333 -0.27 40.37 -25.70
C GLU A 333 0.56 39.26 -26.33
N GLU A 334 1.62 39.63 -27.06
CA GLU A 334 2.67 38.69 -27.45
C GLU A 334 3.14 38.12 -26.11
N GLU A 335 2.59 36.97 -25.74
CA GLU A 335 3.11 36.22 -24.61
C GLU A 335 4.59 36.05 -24.93
N PRO A 336 5.49 36.47 -24.02
CA PRO A 336 6.91 36.54 -24.31
C PRO A 336 7.31 35.23 -24.97
N GLU A 337 7.97 35.32 -26.15
CA GLU A 337 8.53 34.16 -26.82
C GLU A 337 9.16 33.29 -25.74
N VAL A 338 8.78 32.01 -25.70
CA VAL A 338 9.49 31.04 -24.86
C VAL A 338 10.95 31.25 -25.22
N PRO A 339 11.79 31.77 -24.30
CA PRO A 339 13.14 32.14 -24.67
C PRO A 339 13.73 30.91 -25.30
N GLN A 340 14.13 31.03 -26.58
CA GLN A 340 14.81 29.92 -27.23
C GLN A 340 15.90 29.50 -26.26
N PRO A 341 15.96 28.22 -25.87
CA PRO A 341 16.99 27.79 -24.94
C PRO A 341 18.31 28.24 -25.55
N VAL A 342 18.93 29.26 -24.92
CA VAL A 342 20.30 29.63 -25.24
C VAL A 342 21.05 28.31 -25.16
N PRO A 343 21.68 27.84 -26.26
CA PRO A 343 22.48 26.64 -26.20
C PRO A 343 23.44 26.87 -25.04
N GLU A 344 23.22 26.15 -23.93
CA GLU A 344 24.17 26.16 -22.84
C GLU A 344 25.48 25.76 -23.51
N GLU A 345 26.45 26.67 -23.49
CA GLU A 345 27.76 26.43 -24.07
C GLU A 345 28.18 25.07 -23.54
N VAL A 346 28.28 24.09 -24.45
CA VAL A 346 28.62 22.71 -24.08
C VAL A 346 30.08 22.78 -23.70
N ILE A 347 30.36 23.20 -22.47
CA ILE A 347 31.66 23.09 -21.87
C ILE A 347 31.96 21.59 -21.96
N PRO A 348 32.96 21.18 -22.76
CA PRO A 348 33.31 19.78 -22.87
C PRO A 348 33.57 19.30 -21.44
N LYS A 349 32.72 18.38 -20.94
CA LYS A 349 32.96 17.78 -19.63
C LYS A 349 34.39 17.24 -19.70
N PRO A 350 35.31 17.66 -18.82
CA PRO A 350 36.69 17.18 -18.86
C PRO A 350 36.65 15.66 -18.88
N VAL A 351 37.49 15.04 -19.71
CA VAL A 351 37.58 13.58 -19.79
C VAL A 351 38.16 13.10 -18.46
N VAL A 352 37.27 12.79 -17.51
CA VAL A 352 37.63 12.23 -16.22
C VAL A 352 37.92 10.75 -16.44
N VAL A 353 39.13 10.32 -16.10
CA VAL A 353 39.50 8.90 -16.11
C VAL A 353 38.75 8.22 -14.96
N SER A 354 37.77 7.38 -15.30
CA SER A 354 37.03 6.61 -14.31
C SER A 354 37.90 5.51 -13.71
N LYS A 355 37.80 5.31 -12.39
CA LYS A 355 38.45 4.20 -11.69
C LYS A 355 38.06 2.83 -12.26
N GLY A 356 38.99 1.89 -12.23
CA GLY A 356 38.81 0.48 -12.57
C GLY A 356 38.40 -0.36 -11.37
N ALA A 357 38.11 -1.65 -11.59
CA ALA A 357 37.70 -2.57 -10.54
C ALA A 357 38.76 -2.75 -9.42
N THR A 358 40.04 -2.76 -9.79
CA THR A 358 41.18 -2.91 -8.85
C THR A 358 41.32 -1.74 -7.88
N ASP A 359 40.83 -0.55 -8.24
CA ASP A 359 40.87 0.64 -7.37
C ASP A 359 39.91 0.52 -6.16
N TYR A 360 39.03 -0.48 -6.18
CA TYR A 360 38.08 -0.78 -5.11
C TYR A 360 38.51 -1.96 -4.22
N GLU A 361 39.71 -2.51 -4.44
CA GLU A 361 40.29 -3.50 -3.56
C GLU A 361 40.56 -2.91 -2.17
N PHE A 362 40.38 -3.74 -1.15
CA PHE A 362 40.53 -3.36 0.24
C PHE A 362 41.99 -3.45 0.66
N SER A 363 42.45 -2.44 1.41
CA SER A 363 43.77 -2.51 2.04
C SER A 363 43.81 -3.64 3.08
N THR A 364 44.98 -4.24 3.29
CA THR A 364 45.17 -5.28 4.34
C THR A 364 44.70 -4.80 5.71
N ARG A 365 44.91 -3.52 6.02
CA ARG A 365 44.43 -2.91 7.27
C ARG A 365 42.90 -2.89 7.36
N ASP A 366 42.21 -2.47 6.29
CA ASP A 366 40.75 -2.42 6.27
C ASP A 366 40.14 -3.83 6.33
N MET A 367 40.80 -4.82 5.70
CA MET A 367 40.45 -6.24 5.80
C MET A 367 40.60 -6.77 7.23
N ILE A 368 41.73 -6.50 7.90
CA ILE A 368 41.94 -6.90 9.30
C ILE A 368 40.88 -6.29 10.20
N ILE A 369 40.53 -5.01 10.01
CA ILE A 369 39.48 -4.36 10.81
C ILE A 369 38.12 -5.03 10.58
N ALA A 370 37.76 -5.33 9.33
CA ALA A 370 36.52 -6.06 9.03
C ALA A 370 36.50 -7.44 9.72
N VAL A 371 37.61 -8.18 9.66
CA VAL A 371 37.76 -9.48 10.32
C VAL A 371 37.63 -9.34 11.85
N VAL A 372 38.26 -8.33 12.46
CA VAL A 372 38.13 -8.07 13.91
C VAL A 372 36.66 -7.78 14.28
N ILE A 373 35.95 -6.96 13.49
CA ILE A 373 34.51 -6.71 13.68
C ILE A 373 33.72 -8.03 13.59
N GLY A 374 34.05 -8.88 12.62
CA GLY A 374 33.46 -10.21 12.47
C GLY A 374 33.73 -11.12 13.67
N VAL A 375 34.97 -11.20 14.15
CA VAL A 375 35.37 -12.01 15.31
C VAL A 375 34.67 -11.53 16.59
N VAL A 376 34.64 -10.23 16.84
CA VAL A 376 33.89 -9.64 17.95
C VAL A 376 32.39 -9.97 17.82
N GLY A 377 31.85 -9.92 16.59
CA GLY A 377 30.49 -10.34 16.29
C GLY A 377 30.24 -11.81 16.61
N VAL A 378 31.16 -12.73 16.27
CA VAL A 378 31.06 -14.15 16.64
C VAL A 378 31.05 -14.31 18.16
N VAL A 379 31.98 -13.68 18.88
CA VAL A 379 32.02 -13.75 20.35
C VAL A 379 30.72 -13.22 20.93
N CYS A 380 30.26 -12.05 20.51
CA CYS A 380 28.99 -11.45 20.94
C CYS A 380 27.79 -12.36 20.66
N TRP A 381 27.71 -12.95 19.46
CA TRP A 381 26.66 -13.90 19.11
C TRP A 381 26.71 -15.11 20.05
N THR A 382 27.87 -15.73 20.26
CA THR A 382 27.98 -16.94 21.11
C THR A 382 27.68 -16.68 22.59
N VAL A 383 28.09 -15.52 23.13
CA VAL A 383 27.93 -15.20 24.56
C VAL A 383 26.50 -14.78 24.88
N PHE A 384 25.84 -14.01 24.00
CA PHE A 384 24.52 -13.44 24.27
C PHE A 384 23.38 -14.19 23.59
N GLN A 385 23.56 -15.49 23.30
CA GLN A 385 22.45 -16.29 22.77
C GLN A 385 21.30 -16.29 23.77
N THR A 386 20.13 -15.90 23.29
CA THR A 386 18.89 -16.03 24.03
C THR A 386 17.83 -16.63 23.13
N ASP A 387 17.00 -17.46 23.73
CA ASP A 387 15.86 -18.03 23.06
C ASP A 387 14.72 -17.01 23.09
N GLY A 388 14.20 -16.62 21.93
CA GLY A 388 13.01 -15.80 21.87
C GLY A 388 11.78 -16.59 22.31
N PHE A 389 10.71 -15.89 22.69
CA PHE A 389 9.39 -16.53 22.84
C PHE A 389 9.01 -17.22 21.53
N GLY A 390 8.53 -18.47 21.63
CA GLY A 390 8.11 -19.29 20.50
C GLY A 390 9.21 -20.15 19.89
N LYS A 391 10.37 -20.31 20.54
CA LYS A 391 11.46 -21.15 20.02
C LYS A 391 11.06 -22.63 19.92
N SER A 392 10.23 -23.14 20.83
CA SER A 392 9.77 -24.53 20.81
C SER A 392 8.88 -24.86 19.61
N TYR A 393 8.33 -23.83 18.95
CA TYR A 393 7.45 -23.96 17.79
C TYR A 393 8.27 -24.10 16.51
N THR A 394 8.67 -25.33 16.22
CA THR A 394 9.30 -25.72 14.95
C THR A 394 8.27 -26.36 14.04
N LEU A 395 8.23 -26.04 12.74
CA LEU A 395 7.25 -26.65 11.82
C LEU A 395 7.54 -28.16 11.68
N LYS A 396 6.69 -29.01 12.25
CA LYS A 396 6.81 -30.48 12.30
C LYS A 396 5.95 -31.19 11.24
N ILE A 397 4.83 -30.59 10.85
CA ILE A 397 3.98 -31.10 9.78
C ILE A 397 4.00 -30.16 8.58
N ASP A 398 4.07 -30.76 7.39
CA ASP A 398 3.94 -30.02 6.14
C ASP A 398 2.47 -29.83 5.73
N ARG A 399 2.26 -29.13 4.62
CA ARG A 399 0.92 -28.86 4.09
C ARG A 399 0.15 -30.14 3.75
N GLN A 400 0.83 -31.15 3.21
CA GLN A 400 0.16 -32.38 2.75
C GLN A 400 -0.28 -33.23 3.93
N ALA A 401 0.56 -33.36 4.96
CA ALA A 401 0.21 -33.99 6.22
C ALA A 401 -0.94 -33.24 6.91
N ALA A 402 -0.94 -31.91 6.87
CA ALA A 402 -2.05 -31.10 7.41
C ALA A 402 -3.37 -31.33 6.64
N ILE A 403 -3.32 -31.46 5.31
CA ILE A 403 -4.49 -31.81 4.48
C ILE A 403 -5.04 -33.18 4.90
N GLN A 404 -4.19 -34.21 4.94
CA GLN A 404 -4.59 -35.57 5.32
C GLN A 404 -5.22 -35.62 6.71
N LYS A 405 -4.62 -34.93 7.69
CA LYS A 405 -5.16 -34.85 9.05
C LYS A 405 -6.48 -34.09 9.12
N ALA A 406 -6.62 -33.02 8.34
CA ALA A 406 -7.87 -32.28 8.25
C ALA A 406 -8.97 -33.10 7.56
N ASP A 407 -8.64 -33.88 6.53
CA ASP A 407 -9.57 -34.82 5.87
C ASP A 407 -10.00 -35.94 6.81
N ALA A 408 -9.10 -36.51 7.62
CA ALA A 408 -9.47 -37.52 8.61
C ALA A 408 -10.45 -36.98 9.66
N VAL A 409 -10.27 -35.73 10.12
CA VAL A 409 -11.23 -35.06 11.02
C VAL A 409 -12.57 -34.84 10.32
N ARG A 410 -12.55 -34.37 9.07
CA ARG A 410 -13.75 -34.15 8.24
C ARG A 410 -14.56 -35.44 8.07
N GLU A 411 -13.89 -36.55 7.73
CA GLU A 411 -14.51 -37.87 7.54
C GLU A 411 -15.07 -38.43 8.84
N GLY A 412 -14.35 -38.26 9.96
CA GLY A 412 -14.85 -38.65 11.29
C GLY A 412 -16.05 -37.83 11.77
N LEU A 413 -16.29 -36.65 11.18
CA LEU A 413 -17.48 -35.83 11.39
C LEU A 413 -18.54 -36.05 10.29
N GLU A 414 -18.33 -37.02 9.40
CA GLU A 414 -19.26 -37.37 8.31
C GLU A 414 -19.57 -36.20 7.35
N LEU A 415 -18.66 -35.23 7.23
CA LEU A 415 -18.84 -34.05 6.39
C LEU A 415 -18.48 -34.35 4.93
N ASN A 416 -19.50 -34.45 4.07
CA ASN A 416 -19.30 -34.60 2.63
C ASN A 416 -18.87 -33.27 2.00
N VAL A 417 -17.79 -33.31 1.21
CA VAL A 417 -17.23 -32.15 0.48
C VAL A 417 -17.11 -32.43 -1.03
N ASP A 418 -17.91 -33.35 -1.55
CA ASP A 418 -17.99 -33.65 -2.98
C ASP A 418 -18.33 -32.37 -3.76
N GLY A 419 -17.46 -32.03 -4.71
CA GLY A 419 -17.59 -30.81 -5.51
C GLY A 419 -17.06 -29.53 -4.84
N TYR A 420 -16.67 -29.55 -3.56
CA TYR A 420 -16.07 -28.38 -2.91
C TYR A 420 -14.66 -28.13 -3.44
N MET A 421 -14.30 -26.85 -3.53
CA MET A 421 -12.92 -26.44 -3.72
C MET A 421 -12.17 -26.46 -2.39
N GLN A 422 -10.89 -26.84 -2.42
CA GLN A 422 -10.02 -26.89 -1.25
C GLN A 422 -8.87 -25.88 -1.36
N THR A 423 -8.52 -25.22 -0.25
CA THR A 423 -7.27 -24.46 -0.12
C THR A 423 -6.68 -24.63 1.28
N THR A 424 -5.35 -24.78 1.37
CA THR A 424 -4.65 -24.98 2.64
C THR A 424 -3.54 -23.97 2.83
N TYR A 425 -3.57 -23.27 3.96
CA TYR A 425 -2.59 -22.23 4.27
C TYR A 425 -2.22 -22.22 5.76
N PHE A 426 -0.98 -21.87 6.03
CA PHE A 426 -0.45 -21.66 7.37
C PHE A 426 -0.84 -20.28 7.92
N GLY A 427 -1.19 -20.24 9.21
CA GLY A 427 -1.49 -19.04 9.98
C GLY A 427 -1.01 -19.19 11.42
N SER A 428 -0.53 -18.10 12.01
CA SER A 428 -0.05 -18.09 13.40
C SER A 428 -0.52 -16.85 14.14
N SER A 429 -1.03 -17.05 15.36
CA SER A 429 -1.28 -16.01 16.35
C SER A 429 -0.22 -16.02 17.47
N LEU A 430 0.83 -16.84 17.33
CA LEU A 430 1.95 -16.88 18.26
C LEU A 430 2.63 -15.50 18.29
N GLY A 431 2.91 -15.01 19.49
CA GLY A 431 3.44 -13.66 19.67
C GLY A 431 2.46 -12.52 19.42
N SER A 432 1.16 -12.80 19.36
CA SER A 432 0.15 -11.75 19.38
C SER A 432 0.23 -10.90 20.65
N GLN A 433 -0.32 -9.67 20.61
CA GLN A 433 -0.36 -8.78 21.76
C GLN A 433 -0.93 -9.42 23.04
N PRO A 434 -1.94 -10.30 22.99
CA PRO A 434 -2.34 -11.07 24.16
C PRO A 434 -1.23 -11.95 24.76
N HIS A 435 -0.35 -12.54 23.97
CA HIS A 435 0.79 -13.31 24.48
C HIS A 435 1.87 -12.43 25.11
N THR A 436 1.97 -11.17 24.68
CA THR A 436 2.85 -10.19 25.33
C THR A 436 2.52 -10.03 26.81
N HIS A 437 1.23 -10.03 27.16
CA HIS A 437 0.78 -10.01 28.56
C HIS A 437 1.31 -11.22 29.35
N LEU A 438 1.20 -12.42 28.79
CA LEU A 438 1.68 -13.64 29.45
C LEU A 438 3.19 -13.60 29.67
N VAL A 439 3.96 -13.20 28.66
CA VAL A 439 5.43 -13.18 28.76
C VAL A 439 5.92 -12.13 29.77
N ARG A 440 5.27 -10.96 29.86
CA ARG A 440 5.65 -9.92 30.82
C ARG A 440 5.42 -10.35 32.28
N LEU A 441 4.38 -11.13 32.56
CA LEU A 441 4.02 -11.52 33.93
C LEU A 441 4.57 -12.89 34.37
N LEU A 442 4.60 -13.87 33.46
CA LEU A 442 5.02 -15.23 33.78
C LEU A 442 6.49 -15.51 33.42
N GLY A 443 7.12 -14.61 32.67
CA GLY A 443 8.38 -14.88 31.98
C GLY A 443 8.18 -15.76 30.74
N ARG A 444 9.23 -15.83 29.91
CA ARG A 444 9.20 -16.51 28.59
C ARG A 444 8.79 -17.98 28.69
N ASP A 445 9.50 -18.77 29.49
CA ASP A 445 9.39 -20.24 29.43
C ASP A 445 8.01 -20.73 29.91
N LYS A 446 7.49 -20.15 31.00
CA LYS A 446 6.17 -20.48 31.53
C LYS A 446 5.05 -20.01 30.61
N ALA A 447 5.17 -18.80 30.06
CA ALA A 447 4.20 -18.30 29.08
C ALA A 447 4.17 -19.18 27.82
N GLU A 448 5.33 -19.62 27.32
CA GLU A 448 5.42 -20.46 26.12
C GLU A 448 4.78 -21.82 26.36
N THR A 449 5.07 -22.43 27.51
CA THR A 449 4.44 -23.68 27.96
C THR A 449 2.92 -23.54 28.01
N TRP A 450 2.40 -22.50 28.65
CA TRP A 450 0.96 -22.29 28.77
C TRP A 450 0.29 -21.99 27.43
N VAL A 451 0.94 -21.20 26.57
CA VAL A 451 0.43 -20.97 25.21
C VAL A 451 0.38 -22.28 24.44
N GLN A 452 1.39 -23.14 24.55
CA GLN A 452 1.45 -24.41 23.83
C GLN A 452 0.42 -25.43 24.33
N GLU A 453 0.21 -25.48 25.64
CA GLU A 453 -0.76 -26.37 26.26
C GLU A 453 -2.20 -25.91 26.00
N GLU A 454 -2.47 -24.60 26.08
CA GLU A 454 -3.83 -24.06 26.13
C GLU A 454 -4.30 -23.44 24.82
N THR A 455 -3.41 -22.86 24.02
CA THR A 455 -3.77 -22.13 22.80
C THR A 455 -3.14 -22.75 21.55
N TYR A 456 -3.98 -23.12 20.60
CA TYR A 456 -3.53 -23.57 19.29
C TYR A 456 -3.15 -22.35 18.43
N SER A 457 -1.94 -21.82 18.66
CA SER A 457 -1.48 -20.54 18.09
C SER A 457 -0.65 -20.69 16.81
N TRP A 458 -0.41 -21.91 16.34
CA TRP A 458 0.41 -22.25 15.17
C TRP A 458 -0.30 -23.31 14.34
N LEU A 459 -0.98 -22.89 13.26
CA LEU A 459 -2.01 -23.71 12.60
C LEU A 459 -1.85 -23.77 11.08
N TRP A 460 -2.06 -24.96 10.52
CA TRP A 460 -2.44 -25.13 9.13
C TRP A 460 -3.96 -25.13 9.01
N HIS A 461 -4.51 -24.24 8.20
CA HIS A 461 -5.93 -24.15 7.93
C HIS A 461 -6.24 -24.80 6.60
N THR A 462 -7.06 -25.85 6.59
CA THR A 462 -7.67 -26.41 5.38
C THR A 462 -9.10 -25.90 5.29
N ARG A 463 -9.44 -25.24 4.18
CA ARG A 463 -10.75 -24.66 3.91
C ARG A 463 -11.37 -25.36 2.71
N TRP A 464 -12.60 -25.82 2.85
CA TRP A 464 -13.46 -26.31 1.78
C TRP A 464 -14.61 -25.35 1.58
N PHE A 465 -14.92 -25.02 0.33
CA PHE A 465 -16.00 -24.09 0.01
C PHE A 465 -16.56 -24.34 -1.40
N LEU A 466 -17.78 -23.88 -1.63
CA LEU A 466 -18.41 -23.82 -2.95
C LEU A 466 -18.56 -22.37 -3.41
N GLU A 467 -18.54 -22.16 -4.72
CA GLU A 467 -18.81 -20.85 -5.33
C GLU A 467 -20.26 -20.41 -5.04
N GLU A 468 -20.45 -19.13 -4.71
CA GLU A 468 -21.75 -18.49 -4.44
C GLU A 468 -22.55 -19.08 -3.25
N GLN A 469 -22.06 -20.12 -2.58
CA GLN A 469 -22.70 -20.75 -1.42
C GLN A 469 -22.08 -20.30 -0.09
N LYS A 470 -22.89 -20.07 0.95
CA LYS A 470 -22.36 -19.68 2.26
C LYS A 470 -21.63 -20.82 2.95
N GLU A 471 -21.99 -22.06 2.60
CA GLU A 471 -21.45 -23.20 3.28
C GLU A 471 -19.95 -23.30 3.10
N GLU A 472 -19.24 -23.33 4.23
CA GLU A 472 -17.79 -23.43 4.25
C GLU A 472 -17.35 -24.22 5.46
N ILE A 473 -16.43 -25.15 5.25
CA ILE A 473 -15.78 -25.90 6.31
C ILE A 473 -14.34 -25.42 6.41
N ARG A 474 -13.87 -25.18 7.63
CA ARG A 474 -12.47 -24.86 7.92
C ARG A 474 -12.00 -25.64 9.13
N ILE A 475 -11.07 -26.55 8.88
CA ILE A 475 -10.42 -27.36 9.90
C ILE A 475 -8.99 -26.88 10.02
N SER A 476 -8.56 -26.60 11.24
CA SER A 476 -7.22 -26.09 11.51
C SER A 476 -6.45 -27.10 12.35
N ILE A 477 -5.35 -27.58 11.80
CA ILE A 477 -4.50 -28.61 12.38
C ILE A 477 -3.25 -27.96 12.96
N ASP A 478 -2.95 -28.27 14.22
CA ASP A 478 -1.76 -27.74 14.90
C ASP A 478 -0.48 -28.43 14.42
N ASN A 479 0.64 -28.02 14.97
CA ASN A 479 1.94 -28.50 14.57
C ASN A 479 2.21 -29.98 14.94
N GLU A 480 1.53 -30.50 15.95
CA GLU A 480 1.56 -31.91 16.36
C GLU A 480 0.56 -32.75 15.53
N GLY A 481 -0.29 -32.08 14.76
CA GLY A 481 -1.34 -32.65 13.95
C GLY A 481 -2.61 -33.00 14.69
N ARG A 482 -2.85 -32.32 15.81
CA ARG A 482 -4.11 -32.36 16.55
C ARG A 482 -5.06 -31.32 15.96
N LEU A 483 -6.35 -31.50 16.19
CA LEU A 483 -7.34 -30.47 15.86
C LEU A 483 -7.12 -29.25 16.77
N GLY A 484 -6.80 -28.10 16.18
CA GLY A 484 -6.63 -26.85 16.93
C GLY A 484 -7.84 -25.92 16.87
N SER A 485 -8.54 -25.90 15.74
CA SER A 485 -9.86 -25.27 15.67
C SER A 485 -10.70 -25.81 14.52
N PHE A 486 -12.01 -25.74 14.71
CA PHE A 486 -13.03 -26.14 13.75
C PHE A 486 -13.99 -24.98 13.49
N ARG A 487 -14.43 -24.84 12.24
CA ARG A 487 -15.48 -23.91 11.85
C ARG A 487 -16.25 -24.48 10.67
N HIS A 488 -17.57 -24.54 10.79
CA HIS A 488 -18.51 -24.83 9.74
C HIS A 488 -19.52 -23.68 9.68
N LEU A 489 -19.63 -23.04 8.52
CA LEU A 489 -20.59 -21.99 8.27
C LEU A 489 -21.76 -22.60 7.52
N LEU A 490 -22.98 -22.34 7.97
CA LEU A 490 -24.21 -22.78 7.30
C LEU A 490 -25.06 -21.57 6.87
N PRO A 491 -25.74 -21.61 5.71
CA PRO A 491 -26.87 -20.74 5.37
C PRO A 491 -27.83 -20.53 6.54
N GLU A 492 -28.31 -19.31 6.76
CA GLU A 492 -29.22 -19.01 7.87
C GLU A 492 -30.57 -19.76 7.80
N ASN A 493 -30.98 -20.13 6.59
CA ASN A 493 -32.25 -20.78 6.28
C ASN A 493 -32.12 -22.31 6.10
N GLN A 494 -30.92 -22.86 6.30
CA GLN A 494 -30.71 -24.30 6.30
C GLN A 494 -31.45 -24.94 7.47
N ASP A 495 -32.11 -26.06 7.17
CA ASP A 495 -32.84 -26.86 8.15
C ASP A 495 -31.86 -27.36 9.23
N GLY A 496 -32.35 -27.48 10.47
CA GLY A 496 -31.57 -28.00 11.58
C GLY A 496 -32.42 -28.11 12.82
N ALA A 497 -31.92 -28.79 13.85
CA ALA A 497 -32.69 -28.96 15.06
C ALA A 497 -32.95 -27.63 15.80
N ASN A 498 -33.93 -27.66 16.70
CA ASN A 498 -34.19 -26.56 17.64
C ASN A 498 -33.93 -27.07 19.05
N LEU A 499 -32.67 -27.44 19.30
CA LEU A 499 -32.26 -28.02 20.57
C LEU A 499 -32.49 -27.05 21.73
N SER A 500 -32.76 -27.63 22.91
CA SER A 500 -32.72 -26.88 24.16
C SER A 500 -31.30 -26.38 24.43
N LEU A 501 -31.16 -25.34 25.27
CA LEU A 501 -29.85 -24.83 25.63
C LEU A 501 -28.98 -25.92 26.29
N GLU A 502 -29.58 -26.80 27.10
CA GLU A 502 -28.89 -27.87 27.81
C GLU A 502 -28.39 -28.96 26.85
N ASP A 503 -29.21 -29.38 25.89
CA ASP A 503 -28.83 -30.41 24.91
C ASP A 503 -27.73 -29.88 23.97
N ALA A 504 -27.86 -28.63 23.53
CA ALA A 504 -26.82 -27.99 22.73
C ALA A 504 -25.52 -27.77 23.55
N GLN A 505 -25.63 -27.52 24.85
CA GLN A 505 -24.46 -27.42 25.72
C GLN A 505 -23.74 -28.77 25.80
N LYS A 506 -24.46 -29.88 26.04
CA LYS A 506 -23.89 -31.23 26.08
C LYS A 506 -23.17 -31.58 24.78
N LEU A 507 -23.80 -31.31 23.63
CA LEU A 507 -23.17 -31.51 22.31
C LEU A 507 -21.85 -30.72 22.19
N ALA A 508 -21.85 -29.47 22.65
CA ALA A 508 -20.66 -28.63 22.62
C ALA A 508 -19.55 -29.13 23.56
N GLU A 509 -19.92 -29.58 24.77
CA GLU A 509 -19.03 -30.17 25.77
C GLU A 509 -18.38 -31.45 25.25
N ASP A 510 -19.19 -32.37 24.71
CA ASP A 510 -18.73 -33.64 24.12
C ASP A 510 -17.74 -33.41 22.98
N PHE A 511 -18.01 -32.43 22.10
CA PHE A 511 -17.13 -32.12 20.98
C PHE A 511 -15.78 -31.55 21.45
N VAL A 512 -15.77 -30.59 22.37
CA VAL A 512 -14.51 -29.98 22.83
C VAL A 512 -13.70 -30.94 23.68
N GLU A 513 -14.34 -31.83 24.43
CA GLU A 513 -13.65 -32.89 25.17
C GLU A 513 -13.02 -33.90 24.21
N THR A 514 -13.80 -34.44 23.27
CA THR A 514 -13.36 -35.47 22.33
C THR A 514 -12.31 -34.97 21.36
N HIS A 515 -12.50 -33.80 20.76
CA HIS A 515 -11.69 -33.35 19.63
C HIS A 515 -10.65 -32.27 19.97
N LEU A 516 -10.88 -31.44 21.00
CA LEU A 516 -9.90 -30.43 21.44
C LEU A 516 -9.15 -30.84 22.71
N ASN A 517 -9.50 -31.99 23.31
CA ASN A 517 -8.97 -32.47 24.60
C ASN A 517 -9.15 -31.41 25.70
N ARG A 518 -10.38 -30.93 25.86
CA ARG A 518 -10.78 -29.92 26.86
C ARG A 518 -11.99 -30.40 27.65
N GLN A 519 -11.74 -30.84 28.88
CA GLN A 519 -12.77 -31.28 29.82
C GLN A 519 -13.47 -30.08 30.47
N VAL A 520 -14.27 -29.35 29.68
CA VAL A 520 -14.95 -28.12 30.14
C VAL A 520 -16.03 -28.38 31.19
N THR A 521 -16.43 -29.64 31.36
CA THR A 521 -17.36 -30.14 32.38
C THR A 521 -16.71 -30.26 33.77
N ASP A 522 -15.37 -30.31 33.84
CA ASP A 522 -14.65 -30.29 35.10
C ASP A 522 -14.74 -28.90 35.74
N ALA A 523 -15.70 -28.77 36.66
CA ALA A 523 -15.95 -27.56 37.41
C ALA A 523 -14.79 -27.16 38.34
N THR A 524 -13.75 -27.99 38.50
CA THR A 524 -12.50 -27.64 39.23
C THR A 524 -11.49 -26.88 38.36
N ILE A 525 -11.66 -26.91 37.03
CA ILE A 525 -10.76 -26.31 36.04
C ILE A 525 -11.47 -25.24 35.22
N TYR A 526 -12.73 -25.46 34.85
CA TYR A 526 -13.49 -24.59 33.95
C TYR A 526 -14.74 -24.01 34.59
N LYS A 527 -15.10 -22.81 34.13
CA LYS A 527 -16.34 -22.12 34.47
C LYS A 527 -17.03 -21.63 33.19
N LEU A 528 -18.31 -21.97 33.03
CA LEU A 528 -19.13 -21.41 31.96
C LEU A 528 -19.32 -19.90 32.19
N LEU A 529 -18.81 -19.08 31.27
CA LEU A 529 -18.90 -17.62 31.34
C LEU A 529 -20.09 -17.05 30.60
N ALA A 530 -20.45 -17.63 29.46
CA ALA A 530 -21.53 -17.14 28.62
C ALA A 530 -22.19 -18.28 27.86
N SER A 531 -23.51 -18.24 27.81
CA SER A 531 -24.36 -19.02 26.91
C SER A 531 -25.33 -18.06 26.21
N GLN A 532 -25.48 -18.20 24.90
CA GLN A 532 -26.35 -17.35 24.07
C GLN A 532 -27.07 -18.21 23.04
N SER A 533 -28.35 -17.94 22.80
CA SER A 533 -29.15 -18.60 21.77
C SER A 533 -29.64 -17.58 20.75
N GLU A 534 -29.57 -17.93 19.47
CA GLU A 534 -30.09 -17.15 18.36
C GLU A 534 -31.06 -18.00 17.55
N LYS A 535 -32.33 -17.60 17.53
CA LYS A 535 -33.37 -18.29 16.77
C LYS A 535 -33.25 -17.91 15.29
N ARG A 536 -32.98 -18.90 14.44
CA ARG A 536 -33.11 -18.80 12.97
C ARG A 536 -34.52 -19.19 12.55
N GLU A 537 -34.82 -19.00 11.27
CA GLU A 537 -36.12 -19.38 10.69
C GLU A 537 -36.43 -20.87 10.93
N LYS A 538 -35.44 -21.74 10.73
CA LYS A 538 -35.64 -23.20 10.74
C LYS A 538 -34.83 -23.98 11.78
N ARG A 539 -33.93 -23.31 12.51
CA ARG A 539 -33.09 -23.92 13.57
C ARG A 539 -32.83 -22.93 14.70
N THR A 540 -32.20 -23.40 15.78
CA THR A 540 -31.67 -22.52 16.83
C THR A 540 -30.17 -22.70 16.92
N ASP A 541 -29.42 -21.60 16.80
CA ASP A 541 -27.97 -21.60 16.99
C ASP A 541 -27.65 -21.25 18.45
N HIS A 542 -26.68 -21.94 19.07
CA HIS A 542 -26.25 -21.70 20.45
C HIS A 542 -24.75 -21.44 20.52
N ARG A 543 -24.31 -20.55 21.40
CA ARG A 543 -22.90 -20.20 21.62
C ARG A 543 -22.55 -20.33 23.09
N PHE A 544 -21.43 -21.01 23.35
CA PHE A 544 -20.91 -21.25 24.70
C PHE A 544 -19.46 -20.76 24.81
N VAL A 545 -19.13 -20.21 25.97
CA VAL A 545 -17.77 -19.74 26.31
C VAL A 545 -17.43 -20.19 27.72
N TRP A 546 -16.38 -20.99 27.86
CA TRP A 546 -15.82 -21.40 29.16
C TRP A 546 -14.49 -20.69 29.42
N GLU A 547 -14.29 -20.22 30.65
CA GLU A 547 -12.99 -19.76 31.17
C GLU A 547 -12.32 -20.90 31.91
N ARG A 548 -11.02 -21.06 31.67
CA ARG A 548 -10.15 -21.91 32.48
C ARG A 548 -9.66 -21.09 33.67
N TYR A 549 -10.12 -21.42 34.88
CA TYR A 549 -9.92 -20.56 36.05
C TYR A 549 -8.76 -21.01 36.97
N ASP A 550 -8.27 -22.24 36.84
CA ASP A 550 -7.07 -22.75 37.54
C ASP A 550 -5.77 -22.08 37.03
N LYS A 551 -5.74 -21.68 35.76
CA LYS A 551 -4.62 -20.99 35.09
C LYS A 551 -4.96 -19.52 34.81
N LYS A 552 -5.15 -18.72 35.87
CA LYS A 552 -5.43 -17.29 35.77
C LYS A 552 -4.16 -16.43 35.84
N VAL A 553 -4.07 -15.40 35.01
CA VAL A 553 -2.97 -14.43 35.02
C VAL A 553 -3.57 -13.05 35.18
N GLU A 554 -3.66 -12.57 36.42
CA GLU A 554 -4.40 -11.34 36.76
C GLU A 554 -5.84 -11.36 36.18
N GLU A 555 -6.19 -10.41 35.31
CA GLU A 555 -7.48 -10.36 34.61
C GLU A 555 -7.47 -11.09 33.25
N GLY A 556 -6.37 -11.76 32.90
CA GLY A 556 -6.20 -12.51 31.67
C GLY A 556 -6.74 -13.93 31.77
N GLU A 557 -7.40 -14.38 30.69
CA GLU A 557 -8.24 -15.59 30.70
C GLU A 557 -7.95 -16.50 29.51
N PHE A 558 -7.70 -17.78 29.76
CA PHE A 558 -7.80 -18.81 28.72
C PHE A 558 -9.25 -19.20 28.52
N ARG A 559 -9.71 -19.20 27.28
CA ARG A 559 -11.11 -19.46 26.91
C ARG A 559 -11.24 -20.58 25.89
N VAL A 560 -12.25 -21.42 26.09
CA VAL A 560 -12.76 -22.37 25.11
C VAL A 560 -14.09 -21.82 24.59
N GLU A 561 -14.26 -21.79 23.27
CA GLU A 561 -15.48 -21.32 22.63
C GLU A 561 -16.04 -22.39 21.72
N ALA A 562 -17.33 -22.68 21.87
CA ALA A 562 -18.07 -23.56 20.98
C ALA A 562 -19.35 -22.88 20.46
N THR A 563 -19.79 -23.29 19.27
CA THR A 563 -21.06 -22.88 18.69
C THR A 563 -21.73 -24.10 18.09
N VAL A 564 -23.01 -24.27 18.37
CA VAL A 564 -23.88 -25.31 17.82
C VAL A 564 -24.87 -24.66 16.87
N LEU A 565 -25.03 -25.20 15.67
CA LEU A 565 -25.93 -24.73 14.63
C LEU A 565 -27.05 -25.76 14.49
N GLY A 566 -28.15 -25.57 15.21
CA GLY A 566 -29.17 -26.61 15.36
C GLY A 566 -28.66 -27.78 16.17
N ASP A 567 -28.28 -28.87 15.50
CA ASP A 567 -27.78 -30.14 16.03
C ASP A 567 -26.32 -30.45 15.63
N GLU A 568 -25.67 -29.56 14.88
CA GLU A 568 -24.28 -29.73 14.44
C GLU A 568 -23.34 -28.72 15.10
N ILE A 569 -22.05 -29.06 15.22
CA ILE A 569 -21.06 -28.10 15.70
C ILE A 569 -20.71 -27.14 14.58
N GLY A 570 -20.88 -25.83 14.81
CA GLY A 570 -20.49 -24.78 13.87
C GLY A 570 -19.12 -24.17 14.15
N ARG A 571 -18.65 -24.23 15.39
CA ARG A 571 -17.33 -23.68 15.76
C ARG A 571 -16.80 -24.33 17.02
N ALA A 572 -15.50 -24.60 17.05
CA ALA A 572 -14.77 -24.91 18.27
C ALA A 572 -13.36 -24.32 18.22
N ARG A 573 -12.93 -23.59 19.25
CA ARG A 573 -11.56 -23.04 19.32
C ARG A 573 -11.13 -22.74 20.76
N THR A 574 -9.82 -22.66 20.97
CA THR A 574 -9.23 -22.08 22.19
C THR A 574 -8.59 -20.73 21.90
N ARG A 575 -8.55 -19.84 22.90
CA ARG A 575 -7.80 -18.58 22.81
C ARG A 575 -7.41 -18.04 24.19
N TYR A 576 -6.40 -17.18 24.21
CA TYR A 576 -6.10 -16.35 25.37
C TYR A 576 -6.66 -14.94 25.17
N LYS A 577 -7.41 -14.42 26.16
CA LYS A 577 -7.90 -13.04 26.22
C LYS A 577 -7.09 -12.28 27.27
N ALA A 578 -6.25 -11.35 26.82
CA ALA A 578 -5.57 -10.43 27.72
C ALA A 578 -6.53 -9.34 28.24
N PRO A 579 -6.21 -8.73 29.40
CA PRO A 579 -6.99 -7.61 29.95
C PRO A 579 -7.08 -6.46 28.96
N GLU A 580 -8.25 -5.83 28.85
CA GLU A 580 -8.46 -4.71 27.93
C GLU A 580 -7.58 -3.51 28.32
N ALA A 581 -7.42 -3.25 29.63
CA ALA A 581 -6.55 -2.18 30.13
C ALA A 581 -5.09 -2.37 29.69
N PHE A 582 -4.57 -3.60 29.76
CA PHE A 582 -3.22 -3.91 29.28
C PHE A 582 -3.08 -3.67 27.77
N LEU A 583 -4.03 -4.20 26.97
CA LEU A 583 -4.00 -4.01 25.51
C LEU A 583 -4.15 -2.54 25.12
N ARG A 584 -4.91 -1.76 25.90
CA ARG A 584 -5.05 -0.32 25.72
C ARG A 584 -3.70 0.36 25.93
N THR A 585 -3.03 0.14 27.07
CA THR A 585 -1.71 0.72 27.35
C THR A 585 -0.65 0.30 26.36
N LEU A 586 -0.64 -0.97 25.92
CA LEU A 586 0.30 -1.46 24.90
C LEU A 586 0.13 -0.76 23.54
N ASN A 587 -1.09 -0.36 23.20
CA ASN A 587 -1.41 0.29 21.92
C ASN A 587 -1.49 1.83 22.02
N GLU A 588 -1.14 2.40 23.16
CA GLU A 588 -1.20 3.85 23.35
C GLU A 588 -0.24 4.57 22.38
N GLN A 589 -0.77 5.59 21.69
CA GLN A 589 0.00 6.39 20.74
C GLN A 589 0.02 7.86 21.14
N GLY A 590 1.20 8.35 21.49
CA GLY A 590 1.40 9.75 21.88
C GLY A 590 1.85 10.68 20.76
N MET A 591 2.03 11.95 21.12
CA MET A 591 2.56 12.99 20.22
C MET A 591 3.95 12.66 19.66
N LYS A 592 4.76 11.92 20.43
CA LYS A 592 6.08 11.44 20.00
C LYS A 592 6.00 10.57 18.75
N THR A 593 5.08 9.60 18.72
CA THR A 593 4.86 8.72 17.56
C THR A 593 4.31 9.50 16.37
N ALA A 594 3.34 10.40 16.61
CA ALA A 594 2.80 11.28 15.58
C ALA A 594 3.87 12.19 14.96
N ALA A 595 4.65 12.90 15.77
CA ALA A 595 5.72 13.78 15.30
C ALA A 595 6.75 13.02 14.45
N MET A 596 7.11 11.81 14.86
CA MET A 596 8.02 10.95 14.09
C MET A 596 7.43 10.55 12.73
N MET A 597 6.17 10.11 12.69
CA MET A 597 5.48 9.79 11.44
C MET A 597 5.39 11.00 10.52
N ILE A 598 5.10 12.17 11.08
CA ILE A 598 5.01 13.44 10.34
C ILE A 598 6.37 13.81 9.73
N VAL A 599 7.45 13.82 10.53
CA VAL A 599 8.80 14.14 10.05
C VAL A 599 9.24 13.17 8.97
N MET A 600 9.02 11.87 9.16
CA MET A 600 9.37 10.86 8.15
C MET A 600 8.56 11.03 6.86
N THR A 601 7.27 11.37 6.97
CA THR A 601 6.43 11.66 5.81
C THR A 601 6.95 12.88 5.04
N ILE A 602 7.28 13.97 5.74
CA ILE A 602 7.87 15.18 5.12
C ILE A 602 9.17 14.84 4.40
N LEU A 603 10.06 14.08 5.02
CA LEU A 603 11.35 13.70 4.43
C LEU A 603 11.18 12.82 3.19
N VAL A 604 10.25 11.86 3.20
CA VAL A 604 9.93 11.02 2.03
C VAL A 604 9.37 11.88 0.89
N VAL A 605 8.41 12.75 1.19
CA VAL A 605 7.80 13.65 0.18
C VAL A 605 8.86 14.59 -0.40
N ALA A 606 9.68 15.21 0.44
CA ALA A 606 10.78 16.08 0.00
C ALA A 606 11.76 15.32 -0.91
N THR A 607 12.09 14.08 -0.57
CA THR A 607 12.96 13.22 -1.38
C THR A 607 12.34 12.92 -2.74
N ILE A 608 11.06 12.57 -2.80
CA ILE A 608 10.35 12.28 -4.06
C ILE A 608 10.28 13.53 -4.95
N VAL A 609 9.96 14.70 -4.37
CA VAL A 609 9.91 15.97 -5.11
C VAL A 609 11.28 16.35 -5.67
N MET A 610 12.33 16.32 -4.84
CA MET A 610 13.70 16.61 -5.29
C MET A 610 14.19 15.60 -6.33
N GLY A 611 13.93 14.31 -6.12
CA GLY A 611 14.26 13.25 -7.06
C GLY A 611 13.58 13.43 -8.41
N SER A 612 12.31 13.83 -8.42
CA SER A 612 11.56 14.15 -9.64
C SER A 612 12.16 15.34 -10.38
N ILE A 613 12.51 16.42 -9.67
CA ILE A 613 13.17 17.60 -10.25
C ILE A 613 14.52 17.23 -10.86
N TYR A 614 15.33 16.45 -10.14
CA TYR A 614 16.64 16.03 -10.65
C TYR A 614 16.54 15.05 -11.81
N LEU A 615 15.56 14.15 -11.83
CA LEU A 615 15.30 13.29 -12.99
C LEU A 615 14.94 14.12 -14.23
N LEU A 616 14.08 15.13 -14.07
CA LEU A 616 13.71 16.04 -15.17
C LEU A 616 14.92 16.82 -15.69
N ARG A 617 15.77 17.36 -14.80
CA ARG A 617 17.00 18.06 -15.19
C ARG A 617 17.98 17.15 -15.91
N ALA A 618 18.23 15.96 -15.36
CA ALA A 618 19.10 14.97 -15.99
C ALA A 618 18.58 14.51 -17.36
N TYR A 619 17.25 14.36 -17.51
CA TYR A 619 16.63 14.02 -18.78
C TYR A 619 16.80 15.13 -19.83
N ARG A 620 16.73 16.40 -19.41
CA ARG A 620 17.00 17.55 -20.29
C ARG A 620 18.46 17.62 -20.73
N GLN A 621 19.39 17.12 -19.91
CA GLN A 621 20.83 17.07 -20.17
C GLN A 621 21.30 15.80 -20.89
N ASP A 622 20.39 14.92 -21.35
CA ASP A 622 20.72 13.63 -21.97
C ASP A 622 21.54 12.66 -21.10
N ASP A 623 21.57 12.87 -19.78
CA ASP A 623 22.33 12.03 -18.85
C ASP A 623 21.56 10.76 -18.41
N VAL A 624 20.27 10.63 -18.76
CA VAL A 624 19.40 9.52 -18.33
C VAL A 624 19.52 8.28 -19.23
N ASN A 625 19.91 7.15 -18.64
CA ASN A 625 19.96 5.86 -19.33
C ASN A 625 18.63 5.08 -19.18
N TRP A 626 17.67 5.34 -20.06
CA TRP A 626 16.38 4.65 -20.06
C TRP A 626 16.48 3.14 -20.29
N ARG A 627 17.46 2.67 -21.07
CA ARG A 627 17.65 1.23 -21.32
C ARG A 627 18.02 0.49 -20.03
N PHE A 628 18.89 1.08 -19.22
CA PHE A 628 19.23 0.55 -17.91
C PHE A 628 18.02 0.58 -16.96
N GLY A 629 17.34 1.73 -16.87
CA GLY A 629 16.14 1.87 -16.02
C GLY A 629 15.06 0.85 -16.36
N ILE A 630 14.64 0.79 -17.63
CA ILE A 630 13.62 -0.16 -18.10
C ILE A 630 14.07 -1.61 -17.91
N GLY A 631 15.35 -1.92 -18.15
CA GLY A 631 15.90 -3.26 -17.92
C GLY A 631 15.80 -3.70 -16.45
N VAL A 632 16.11 -2.80 -15.51
CA VAL A 632 15.92 -3.04 -14.07
C VAL A 632 14.43 -3.20 -13.73
N GLY A 633 13.58 -2.35 -14.30
CA GLY A 633 12.12 -2.45 -14.12
C GLY A 633 11.58 -3.82 -14.53
N ILE A 634 11.92 -4.30 -15.74
CA ILE A 634 11.52 -5.62 -16.24
C ILE A 634 12.03 -6.74 -15.33
N PHE A 635 13.30 -6.65 -14.89
CA PHE A 635 13.88 -7.66 -14.00
C PHE A 635 13.14 -7.73 -12.66
N VAL A 636 12.87 -6.58 -12.03
CA VAL A 636 12.13 -6.53 -10.76
C VAL A 636 10.70 -7.02 -10.92
N THR A 637 10.03 -6.65 -12.02
CA THR A 637 8.69 -7.17 -12.34
C THR A 637 8.71 -8.69 -12.55
N ALA A 638 9.70 -9.25 -13.23
CA ALA A 638 9.82 -10.69 -13.41
C ALA A 638 9.98 -11.42 -12.06
N LEU A 639 10.85 -10.91 -11.17
CA LEU A 639 10.98 -11.45 -9.81
C LEU A 639 9.67 -11.41 -9.03
N PHE A 640 8.94 -10.29 -9.11
CA PHE A 640 7.62 -10.16 -8.49
C PHE A 640 6.63 -11.18 -9.05
N LEU A 641 6.58 -11.39 -10.37
CA LEU A 641 5.68 -12.37 -10.98
C LEU A 641 6.04 -13.80 -10.57
N PHE A 642 7.32 -14.16 -10.53
CA PHE A 642 7.76 -15.48 -10.05
C PHE A 642 7.41 -15.70 -8.57
N ASP A 643 7.56 -14.67 -7.74
CA ASP A 643 7.15 -14.71 -6.34
C ASP A 643 5.62 -14.90 -6.20
N ARG A 644 4.83 -14.19 -7.01
CA ARG A 644 3.36 -14.38 -7.05
C ARG A 644 2.94 -15.77 -7.49
N ILE A 645 3.60 -16.34 -8.50
CA ILE A 645 3.37 -17.72 -8.94
C ILE A 645 3.73 -18.69 -7.81
N ASN A 646 4.87 -18.48 -7.15
CA ASN A 646 5.31 -19.29 -6.02
C ASN A 646 4.30 -19.25 -4.84
N GLY A 647 3.66 -18.10 -4.61
CA GLY A 647 2.65 -17.89 -3.58
C GLY A 647 1.22 -18.36 -3.91
N MET A 648 0.96 -18.95 -5.08
CA MET A 648 -0.42 -19.31 -5.48
C MET A 648 -1.07 -20.40 -4.60
N THR A 649 -0.31 -21.07 -3.75
CA THR A 649 -0.86 -22.07 -2.81
C THR A 649 -1.94 -21.48 -1.89
N GLY A 650 -1.85 -20.18 -1.58
CA GLY A 650 -2.83 -19.44 -0.80
C GLY A 650 -3.81 -18.62 -1.65
N PHE A 651 -3.92 -18.83 -2.96
CA PHE A 651 -4.69 -17.99 -3.87
C PHE A 651 -6.16 -17.83 -3.45
N TYR A 652 -6.79 -18.91 -2.98
CA TYR A 652 -8.19 -18.92 -2.54
C TYR A 652 -8.38 -18.63 -1.03
N LYS A 653 -7.31 -18.33 -0.28
CA LYS A 653 -7.38 -18.07 1.17
C LYS A 653 -8.39 -16.97 1.51
N GLY A 654 -8.42 -15.92 0.70
CA GLY A 654 -9.27 -14.74 0.89
C GLY A 654 -10.51 -14.69 -0.01
N TYR A 655 -10.80 -15.74 -0.80
CA TYR A 655 -11.96 -15.75 -1.69
C TYR A 655 -13.25 -15.67 -0.89
N ASN A 656 -14.07 -14.65 -1.16
CA ASN A 656 -15.38 -14.50 -0.56
C ASN A 656 -16.38 -15.32 -1.36
N THR A 657 -17.01 -16.32 -0.73
CA THR A 657 -17.98 -17.19 -1.39
C THR A 657 -19.26 -16.49 -1.78
N SER A 658 -19.52 -15.25 -1.35
CA SER A 658 -20.61 -14.48 -1.93
C SER A 658 -20.31 -14.00 -3.35
N GLN A 659 -19.07 -14.15 -3.84
CA GLN A 659 -18.67 -13.67 -5.17
C GLN A 659 -18.59 -14.79 -6.20
N ALA A 660 -18.91 -14.52 -7.47
CA ALA A 660 -18.62 -15.48 -8.53
C ALA A 660 -17.11 -15.61 -8.74
N MET A 661 -16.66 -16.80 -9.09
CA MET A 661 -15.26 -17.17 -9.27
C MET A 661 -14.61 -16.33 -10.37
N MET A 662 -15.31 -16.11 -11.48
CA MET A 662 -14.82 -15.26 -12.58
C MET A 662 -14.64 -13.80 -12.13
N THR A 663 -15.52 -13.30 -11.27
CA THR A 663 -15.40 -11.95 -10.69
C THR A 663 -14.14 -11.86 -9.83
N PHE A 664 -13.92 -12.85 -8.97
CA PHE A 664 -12.71 -12.95 -8.14
C PHE A 664 -11.43 -13.04 -8.98
N TRP A 665 -11.36 -13.95 -9.95
CA TRP A 665 -10.20 -14.07 -10.85
C TRP A 665 -9.94 -12.79 -11.62
N GLY A 666 -10.99 -12.13 -12.12
CA GLY A 666 -10.88 -10.82 -12.76
C GLY A 666 -10.24 -9.78 -11.84
N MET A 667 -10.72 -9.66 -10.60
CA MET A 667 -10.15 -8.73 -9.62
C MET A 667 -8.68 -9.05 -9.30
N GLN A 668 -8.34 -10.33 -9.14
CA GLN A 668 -6.97 -10.77 -8.91
C GLN A 668 -6.05 -10.46 -10.10
N ALA A 669 -6.52 -10.69 -11.33
CA ALA A 669 -5.76 -10.42 -12.56
C ALA A 669 -5.49 -8.93 -12.75
N VAL A 670 -6.51 -8.08 -12.55
CA VAL A 670 -6.34 -6.61 -12.59
C VAL A 670 -5.38 -6.14 -11.51
N GLY A 671 -5.51 -6.62 -10.28
CA GLY A 671 -4.60 -6.29 -9.19
C GLY A 671 -3.15 -6.69 -9.47
N MET A 672 -2.95 -7.88 -10.05
CA MET A 672 -1.62 -8.37 -10.45
C MET A 672 -1.01 -7.53 -11.57
N LEU A 673 -1.79 -7.13 -12.57
CA LEU A 673 -1.35 -6.25 -13.64
C LEU A 673 -0.94 -4.87 -13.10
N LEU A 674 -1.81 -4.22 -12.33
CA LEU A 674 -1.55 -2.89 -11.76
C LEU A 674 -0.34 -2.91 -10.82
N GLY A 675 -0.24 -3.92 -9.95
CA GLY A 675 0.92 -4.10 -9.06
C GLY A 675 2.23 -4.30 -9.81
N SER A 676 2.22 -5.09 -10.89
CA SER A 676 3.39 -5.36 -11.73
C SER A 676 3.88 -4.10 -12.46
N VAL A 677 2.94 -3.32 -13.02
CA VAL A 677 3.22 -2.05 -13.71
C VAL A 677 3.77 -1.02 -12.73
N PHE A 678 3.12 -0.86 -11.56
CA PHE A 678 3.55 0.10 -10.54
C PHE A 678 4.98 -0.21 -10.05
N LEU A 679 5.25 -1.45 -9.64
CA LEU A 679 6.55 -1.83 -9.14
C LEU A 679 7.64 -1.70 -10.22
N GLY A 680 7.36 -2.14 -11.45
CA GLY A 680 8.29 -2.03 -12.58
C GLY A 680 8.61 -0.57 -12.92
N LEU A 681 7.61 0.31 -12.91
CA LEU A 681 7.79 1.75 -13.16
C LEU A 681 8.62 2.42 -12.07
N VAL A 682 8.31 2.16 -10.79
CA VAL A 682 9.07 2.71 -9.66
C VAL A 682 10.53 2.24 -9.73
N ALA A 683 10.76 0.94 -9.96
CA ALA A 683 12.10 0.40 -10.14
C ALA A 683 12.85 1.06 -11.32
N ALA A 684 12.18 1.26 -12.44
CA ALA A 684 12.77 1.90 -13.61
C ALA A 684 13.13 3.38 -13.38
N LEU A 685 12.25 4.14 -12.73
CA LEU A 685 12.48 5.55 -12.42
C LEU A 685 13.61 5.73 -11.40
N ILE A 686 13.64 4.92 -10.34
CA ILE A 686 14.71 4.95 -9.35
C ILE A 686 16.03 4.55 -10.00
N ALA A 687 16.08 3.47 -10.79
CA ALA A 687 17.29 3.06 -11.50
C ALA A 687 17.82 4.13 -12.46
N ALA A 688 16.93 4.75 -13.24
CA ALA A 688 17.26 5.83 -14.16
C ALA A 688 17.81 7.07 -13.42
N LEU A 689 17.16 7.46 -12.32
CA LEU A 689 17.60 8.57 -11.47
C LEU A 689 18.94 8.28 -10.82
N SER A 690 19.12 7.09 -10.23
CA SER A 690 20.35 6.70 -9.56
C SER A 690 21.53 6.68 -10.53
N ASP A 691 21.37 6.11 -11.73
CA ASP A 691 22.43 6.10 -12.75
C ASP A 691 22.78 7.51 -13.22
N ALA A 692 21.78 8.35 -13.47
CA ALA A 692 22.00 9.74 -13.90
C ALA A 692 22.74 10.57 -12.84
N LEU A 693 22.27 10.53 -11.59
CA LEU A 693 22.90 11.24 -10.48
C LEU A 693 24.30 10.70 -10.19
N PHE A 694 24.50 9.39 -10.28
CA PHE A 694 25.80 8.76 -10.04
C PHE A 694 26.82 9.25 -11.08
N LYS A 695 26.45 9.30 -12.37
CA LYS A 695 27.31 9.84 -13.44
C LYS A 695 27.63 11.33 -13.25
N GLN A 696 26.66 12.12 -12.80
CA GLN A 696 26.85 13.55 -12.60
C GLN A 696 27.72 13.88 -11.38
N ASP A 697 27.48 13.23 -10.24
CA ASP A 697 28.07 13.60 -8.95
C ASP A 697 29.31 12.77 -8.57
N LEU A 698 29.56 11.67 -9.29
CA LEU A 698 30.63 10.70 -9.04
C LEU A 698 31.29 10.24 -10.36
N ALA A 699 31.57 11.17 -11.27
CA ALA A 699 32.15 10.86 -12.59
C ALA A 699 33.52 10.16 -12.54
N GLU A 700 34.31 10.38 -11.48
CA GLU A 700 35.59 9.69 -11.22
C GLU A 700 35.41 8.23 -10.81
N GLU A 701 34.24 7.87 -10.28
CA GLU A 701 33.94 6.53 -9.81
C GLU A 701 33.40 5.64 -10.95
N MET A 702 33.56 4.33 -10.81
CA MET A 702 33.09 3.36 -11.77
C MET A 702 31.55 3.40 -11.88
N SER A 703 31.03 3.63 -13.09
CA SER A 703 29.59 3.75 -13.34
C SER A 703 28.78 2.53 -12.89
N LEU A 704 27.50 2.70 -12.57
CA LEU A 704 26.61 1.58 -12.21
C LEU A 704 26.57 0.49 -13.28
N THR A 705 26.57 0.88 -14.56
CA THR A 705 26.63 -0.08 -15.68
C THR A 705 27.98 -0.80 -15.79
N SER A 706 29.08 -0.16 -15.37
CA SER A 706 30.40 -0.78 -15.32
C SER A 706 30.50 -1.79 -14.18
N TRP A 707 29.86 -1.54 -13.03
CA TRP A 707 29.72 -2.54 -11.96
C TRP A 707 29.01 -3.81 -12.42
N LEU A 708 28.04 -3.72 -13.35
CA LEU A 708 27.45 -4.91 -13.97
C LEU A 708 28.46 -5.74 -14.78
N ASN A 709 29.52 -5.13 -15.31
CA ASN A 709 30.58 -5.87 -16.00
C ASN A 709 31.48 -6.64 -15.03
N VAL A 710 31.64 -6.17 -13.79
CA VAL A 710 32.30 -6.94 -12.71
C VAL A 710 31.50 -8.21 -12.40
N LEU A 711 30.17 -8.12 -12.47
CA LEU A 711 29.28 -9.29 -12.38
C LEU A 711 29.43 -10.28 -13.55
N ARG A 712 29.98 -9.85 -14.70
CA ARG A 712 30.19 -10.66 -15.90
C ARG A 712 31.57 -11.33 -15.99
N LEU A 713 32.32 -11.39 -14.89
CA LEU A 713 33.59 -12.13 -14.79
C LEU A 713 34.64 -11.67 -15.82
N LYS A 714 35.05 -10.39 -15.78
CA LYS A 714 36.18 -9.84 -16.56
C LYS A 714 37.49 -9.86 -15.73
N ALA A 715 38.65 -9.71 -16.39
CA ALA A 715 39.98 -9.75 -15.76
C ALA A 715 40.16 -8.72 -14.63
N GLY A 716 40.88 -9.10 -13.56
CA GLY A 716 41.20 -8.22 -12.43
C GLY A 716 40.11 -8.05 -11.36
N SER A 717 39.06 -8.88 -11.32
CA SER A 717 37.99 -8.79 -10.30
C SER A 717 37.95 -9.93 -9.27
N ALA A 718 38.80 -10.96 -9.40
CA ALA A 718 38.75 -12.14 -8.51
C ALA A 718 39.02 -11.77 -7.04
N THR A 719 40.09 -11.02 -6.79
CA THR A 719 40.47 -10.51 -5.48
C THR A 719 39.37 -9.62 -4.90
N LEU A 720 38.80 -8.72 -5.71
CA LEU A 720 37.70 -7.84 -5.31
C LEU A 720 36.47 -8.62 -4.84
N TRP A 721 36.07 -9.70 -5.55
CA TRP A 721 34.96 -10.55 -5.16
C TRP A 721 35.21 -11.25 -3.82
N LEU A 722 36.41 -11.81 -3.63
CA LEU A 722 36.78 -12.47 -2.38
C LEU A 722 36.76 -11.48 -1.20
N GLN A 723 37.42 -10.33 -1.35
CA GLN A 723 37.48 -9.32 -0.29
C GLN A 723 36.09 -8.75 0.02
N ALA A 724 35.28 -8.43 -1.01
CA ALA A 724 33.91 -7.96 -0.81
C ALA A 724 33.03 -8.99 -0.11
N PHE A 725 33.19 -10.28 -0.42
CA PHE A 725 32.51 -11.37 0.27
C PHE A 725 32.93 -11.47 1.74
N VAL A 726 34.23 -11.44 2.03
CA VAL A 726 34.75 -11.48 3.41
C VAL A 726 34.23 -10.30 4.23
N VAL A 727 34.32 -9.08 3.70
CA VAL A 727 33.78 -7.87 4.34
C VAL A 727 32.28 -8.00 4.60
N ALA A 728 31.52 -8.52 3.63
CA ALA A 728 30.09 -8.73 3.75
C ALA A 728 29.73 -9.78 4.80
N VAL A 729 30.46 -10.91 4.86
CA VAL A 729 30.27 -11.94 5.88
C VAL A 729 30.59 -11.40 7.27
N CYS A 730 31.71 -10.70 7.43
CA CYS A 730 32.08 -10.10 8.71
C CYS A 730 31.05 -9.09 9.20
N TYR A 731 30.56 -8.21 8.33
CA TYR A 731 29.50 -7.26 8.68
C TYR A 731 28.17 -7.96 8.94
N GLY A 732 27.80 -8.96 8.14
CA GLY A 732 26.57 -9.74 8.34
C GLY A 732 26.57 -10.50 9.66
N ILE A 733 27.72 -11.05 10.08
CA ILE A 733 27.89 -11.66 11.40
C ILE A 733 27.71 -10.60 12.50
N PHE A 734 28.32 -9.43 12.34
CA PHE A 734 28.16 -8.32 13.28
C PHE A 734 26.69 -7.88 13.40
N ASP A 735 26.00 -7.64 12.28
CA ASP A 735 24.59 -7.25 12.23
C ASP A 735 23.71 -8.30 12.93
N LYS A 736 23.93 -9.59 12.62
CA LYS A 736 23.20 -10.69 13.27
C LYS A 736 23.52 -10.81 14.76
N SER A 737 24.77 -10.54 15.16
CA SER A 737 25.17 -10.52 16.57
C SER A 737 24.50 -9.37 17.32
N MET A 738 24.29 -8.22 16.68
CA MET A 738 23.59 -7.09 17.27
C MET A 738 22.11 -7.36 17.45
N ASP A 739 21.47 -8.02 16.49
CA ASP A 739 20.10 -8.51 16.65
C ASP A 739 19.99 -9.50 17.83
N THR A 740 20.96 -10.40 17.98
CA THR A 740 21.02 -11.40 19.05
C THR A 740 21.21 -10.73 20.41
N PHE A 741 22.18 -9.81 20.53
CA PHE A 741 22.44 -9.04 21.74
C PHE A 741 21.24 -8.16 22.13
N ALA A 742 20.63 -7.47 21.17
CA ALA A 742 19.41 -6.71 21.42
C ALA A 742 18.26 -7.63 21.88
N GLY A 743 18.18 -8.85 21.33
CA GLY A 743 17.28 -9.91 21.83
C GLY A 743 17.54 -10.25 23.29
N TYR A 744 18.80 -10.51 23.65
CA TYR A 744 19.21 -10.79 25.02
C TYR A 744 18.82 -9.65 25.97
N VAL A 745 19.12 -8.40 25.61
CA VAL A 745 18.74 -7.22 26.41
C VAL A 745 17.22 -7.10 26.54
N ARG A 746 16.45 -7.39 25.47
CA ARG A 746 14.98 -7.37 25.48
C ARG A 746 14.39 -8.36 26.47
N TYR A 747 14.88 -9.59 26.51
CA TYR A 747 14.33 -10.64 27.39
C TYR A 747 14.90 -10.64 28.82
N SER A 748 16.09 -10.05 29.04
CA SER A 748 16.73 -9.98 30.36
C SER A 748 16.43 -8.69 31.11
N THR A 749 16.51 -7.55 30.43
CA THR A 749 16.54 -6.21 31.04
C THR A 749 15.28 -5.42 30.72
N LEU A 750 14.79 -5.52 29.49
CA LEU A 750 13.60 -4.79 29.01
C LEU A 750 12.33 -5.65 28.98
N LEU A 751 12.27 -6.73 29.77
CA LEU A 751 11.10 -7.62 29.81
C LEU A 751 9.78 -6.86 30.06
N PRO A 752 9.70 -5.87 30.97
CA PRO A 752 8.48 -5.10 31.19
C PRO A 752 7.99 -4.28 29.98
N TYR A 753 8.87 -4.01 29.01
CA TYR A 753 8.58 -3.24 27.79
C TYR A 753 8.44 -4.13 26.54
N LEU A 754 8.62 -5.44 26.67
CA LEU A 754 8.65 -6.37 25.54
C LEU A 754 7.34 -6.34 24.74
N ASP A 755 7.41 -6.41 23.41
CA ASP A 755 6.29 -6.75 22.53
C ASP A 755 6.65 -8.03 21.78
N THR A 756 5.95 -9.12 22.09
CA THR A 756 6.35 -10.50 21.77
C THR A 756 6.16 -10.88 20.31
N LYS A 757 6.71 -10.15 19.35
CA LYS A 757 6.54 -10.52 17.94
C LYS A 757 7.35 -11.77 17.58
N VAL A 758 6.65 -12.86 17.27
CA VAL A 758 7.26 -14.08 16.73
C VAL A 758 7.15 -14.06 15.21
N ARG A 759 8.28 -14.26 14.52
CA ARG A 759 8.29 -14.41 13.06
C ARG A 759 7.86 -15.84 12.71
N SER A 760 6.87 -15.97 11.85
CA SER A 760 6.59 -17.25 11.19
C SER A 760 7.75 -17.60 10.25
N PRO A 761 7.97 -18.89 9.92
CA PRO A 761 8.98 -19.26 8.94
C PRO A 761 8.61 -18.60 7.60
N GLY A 762 9.61 -18.02 6.91
CA GLY A 762 9.42 -17.39 5.61
C GLY A 762 8.96 -18.41 4.56
N GLY A 763 8.19 -17.95 3.56
CA GLY A 763 7.79 -18.80 2.44
C GLY A 763 6.89 -20.01 2.76
N VAL A 764 6.36 -20.19 3.98
CA VAL A 764 5.56 -21.39 4.33
C VAL A 764 4.29 -21.54 3.46
N ASN A 765 3.73 -20.42 3.02
CA ASN A 765 2.58 -20.38 2.13
C ASN A 765 2.95 -20.28 0.65
N THR A 766 4.04 -20.94 0.25
CA THR A 766 4.48 -21.00 -1.16
C THR A 766 4.67 -22.44 -1.62
N TYR A 767 4.84 -22.66 -2.93
CA TYR A 767 5.21 -23.97 -3.48
C TYR A 767 6.64 -24.33 -3.08
N VAL A 768 7.53 -23.34 -3.16
CA VAL A 768 8.96 -23.48 -2.89
C VAL A 768 9.41 -22.37 -1.93
N PRO A 769 9.46 -22.61 -0.61
CA PRO A 769 9.76 -21.61 0.41
C PRO A 769 11.07 -20.86 0.20
N PHE A 770 12.07 -21.51 -0.40
CA PHE A 770 13.35 -20.85 -0.64
C PHE A 770 13.33 -19.88 -1.83
N PHE A 771 12.41 -20.05 -2.79
CA PHE A 771 12.25 -19.09 -3.88
C PHE A 771 11.63 -17.77 -3.40
N ASP A 772 10.73 -17.81 -2.40
CA ASP A 772 10.20 -16.60 -1.74
C ASP A 772 11.33 -15.76 -1.16
N VAL A 773 12.21 -16.39 -0.37
CA VAL A 773 13.39 -15.72 0.21
C VAL A 773 14.37 -15.27 -0.87
N LEU A 774 14.63 -16.10 -1.89
CA LEU A 774 15.56 -15.77 -2.97
C LEU A 774 15.09 -14.58 -3.81
N PHE A 775 13.85 -14.60 -4.30
CA PHE A 775 13.28 -13.52 -5.10
C PHE A 775 13.10 -12.25 -4.28
N GLY A 776 12.62 -12.37 -3.04
CA GLY A 776 12.53 -11.24 -2.11
C GLY A 776 13.90 -10.61 -1.85
N THR A 777 14.94 -11.42 -1.61
CA THR A 777 16.32 -10.94 -1.42
C THR A 777 16.86 -10.29 -2.68
N ALA A 778 16.66 -10.89 -3.86
CA ALA A 778 17.10 -10.33 -5.14
C ALA A 778 16.43 -8.97 -5.44
N THR A 779 15.12 -8.85 -5.19
CA THR A 779 14.40 -7.58 -5.30
C THR A 779 14.93 -6.55 -4.30
N ALA A 780 15.17 -6.96 -3.04
CA ALA A 780 15.72 -6.08 -2.01
C ALA A 780 17.13 -5.58 -2.35
N VAL A 781 18.02 -6.44 -2.87
CA VAL A 781 19.37 -6.06 -3.33
C VAL A 781 19.29 -4.90 -4.32
N VAL A 782 18.44 -5.05 -5.35
CA VAL A 782 18.31 -4.05 -6.41
C VAL A 782 17.66 -2.78 -5.90
N MET A 783 16.49 -2.90 -5.25
CA MET A 783 15.68 -1.74 -4.86
C MET A 783 16.32 -0.95 -3.72
N THR A 784 16.84 -1.62 -2.68
CA THR A 784 17.48 -0.94 -1.55
C THR A 784 18.76 -0.25 -1.97
N LEU A 785 19.61 -0.88 -2.79
CA LEU A 785 20.84 -0.25 -3.27
C LEU A 785 20.55 0.98 -4.13
N LEU A 786 19.66 0.86 -5.11
CA LEU A 786 19.34 1.98 -6.00
C LEU A 786 18.63 3.11 -5.25
N THR A 787 17.71 2.79 -4.35
CA THR A 787 17.05 3.80 -3.49
C THR A 787 18.06 4.47 -2.58
N PHE A 788 18.96 3.72 -1.95
CA PHE A 788 20.02 4.27 -1.11
C PHE A 788 20.91 5.24 -1.90
N ILE A 789 21.34 4.86 -3.10
CA ILE A 789 22.13 5.73 -3.99
C ILE A 789 21.34 6.99 -4.36
N ALA A 790 20.07 6.86 -4.78
CA ALA A 790 19.23 8.02 -5.11
C ALA A 790 19.11 8.97 -3.92
N VAL A 791 18.70 8.46 -2.75
CA VAL A 791 18.54 9.25 -1.52
C VAL A 791 19.86 9.92 -1.13
N LEU A 792 20.96 9.18 -1.12
CA LEU A 792 22.28 9.69 -0.76
C LEU A 792 22.68 10.86 -1.67
N LEU A 793 22.53 10.72 -2.99
CA LEU A 793 22.93 11.75 -3.94
C LEU A 793 21.97 12.95 -3.95
N ILE A 794 20.67 12.72 -3.81
CA ILE A 794 19.67 13.79 -3.65
C ILE A 794 20.04 14.68 -2.46
N TRP A 795 20.24 14.07 -1.28
CA TRP A 795 20.52 14.82 -0.06
C TRP A 795 21.96 15.31 0.03
N ARG A 796 22.91 14.69 -0.67
CA ARG A 796 24.28 15.22 -0.83
C ARG A 796 24.25 16.57 -1.53
N ARG A 797 23.39 16.79 -2.53
CA ARG A 797 23.24 18.10 -3.18
C ARG A 797 22.67 19.17 -2.26
N VAL A 798 21.94 18.79 -1.21
CA VAL A 798 21.36 19.72 -0.22
C VAL A 798 22.33 20.01 0.92
N ILE A 799 22.95 18.97 1.49
CA ILE A 799 23.83 19.07 2.67
C ILE A 799 25.31 19.33 2.27
N GLY A 800 25.67 19.07 1.01
CA GLY A 800 27.01 19.23 0.45
C GLY A 800 27.94 18.06 0.78
N ASN A 801 28.26 17.85 2.06
CA ASN A 801 29.25 16.86 2.48
C ASN A 801 28.62 15.52 2.89
N VAL A 802 29.07 14.43 2.27
CA VAL A 802 28.61 13.05 2.55
C VAL A 802 28.83 12.65 4.01
N LYS A 803 29.91 13.12 4.66
CA LYS A 803 30.16 12.81 6.08
C LYS A 803 29.09 13.41 6.99
N TYR A 804 28.72 14.67 6.76
CA TYR A 804 27.63 15.31 7.51
C TYR A 804 26.29 14.65 7.20
N LEU A 805 26.04 14.28 5.95
CA LEU A 805 24.83 13.54 5.56
C LEU A 805 24.71 12.22 6.32
N VAL A 806 25.78 11.41 6.38
CA VAL A 806 25.76 10.14 7.13
C VAL A 806 25.56 10.38 8.63
N VAL A 807 26.12 11.44 9.21
CA VAL A 807 25.87 11.81 10.61
C VAL A 807 24.40 12.20 10.81
N VAL A 808 23.83 13.06 9.95
CA VAL A 808 22.42 13.49 10.03
C VAL A 808 21.48 12.29 9.89
N VAL A 809 21.71 11.42 8.91
CA VAL A 809 20.92 10.20 8.71
C VAL A 809 21.10 9.24 9.89
N GLY A 810 22.32 9.08 10.40
CA GLY A 810 22.62 8.28 11.58
C GLY A 810 21.87 8.77 12.82
N VAL A 811 21.85 10.08 13.06
CA VAL A 811 21.07 10.70 14.15
C VAL A 811 19.58 10.47 13.94
N ALA A 812 19.05 10.67 12.73
CA ALA A 812 17.64 10.44 12.43
C ALA A 812 17.22 8.97 12.65
N LEU A 813 18.03 8.02 12.21
CA LEU A 813 17.81 6.59 12.44
C LEU A 813 17.95 6.22 13.93
N MET A 814 18.88 6.84 14.64
CA MET A 814 19.05 6.64 16.07
C MET A 814 17.82 7.13 16.83
N VAL A 815 17.33 8.33 16.51
CA VAL A 815 16.07 8.88 17.04
C VAL A 815 14.90 7.94 16.72
N ALA A 816 14.80 7.42 15.49
CA ALA A 816 13.76 6.49 15.08
C ALA A 816 13.74 5.18 15.87
N ARG A 817 14.93 4.68 16.24
CA ARG A 817 15.12 3.40 16.93
C ARG A 817 15.07 3.50 18.46
N SER A 818 15.07 4.71 19.04
CA SER A 818 15.22 4.91 20.51
C SER A 818 14.16 5.85 21.12
N VAL A 819 14.11 7.11 20.69
CA VAL A 819 12.87 7.93 20.71
C VAL A 819 11.87 7.21 19.79
N SER A 820 10.63 7.57 19.52
CA SER A 820 9.63 6.61 19.01
C SER A 820 9.33 5.39 19.94
N PRO A 821 10.00 4.20 19.98
CA PRO A 821 9.43 3.06 20.73
C PRO A 821 9.71 3.05 22.24
N ALA A 822 10.51 3.99 22.79
CA ALA A 822 10.70 4.04 24.24
C ALA A 822 9.46 4.52 25.01
N ASP A 823 9.15 3.85 26.11
CA ASP A 823 8.04 4.23 26.99
C ASP A 823 8.47 5.25 28.05
N ASP A 824 9.72 5.15 28.52
CA ASP A 824 10.32 6.08 29.49
C ASP A 824 11.81 6.32 29.20
N PHE A 825 12.48 7.09 30.07
CA PHE A 825 13.89 7.44 29.91
C PHE A 825 14.84 6.25 30.07
N TYR A 826 14.49 5.26 30.89
CA TYR A 826 15.32 4.07 31.08
C TYR A 826 15.28 3.19 29.83
N HIS A 827 14.09 2.91 29.32
CA HIS A 827 13.88 2.20 28.05
C HIS A 827 14.59 2.94 26.90
N PHE A 828 14.44 4.27 26.83
CA PHE A 828 15.14 5.11 25.85
C PHE A 828 16.65 4.96 25.91
N SER A 829 17.26 5.06 27.08
CA SER A 829 18.72 5.05 27.25
C SER A 829 19.35 3.76 26.74
N ILE A 830 18.67 2.63 26.97
CA ILE A 830 19.12 1.31 26.51
C ILE A 830 18.96 1.19 24.98
N LEU A 831 17.80 1.54 24.43
CA LEU A 831 17.59 1.53 22.98
C LEU A 831 18.55 2.46 22.25
N PHE A 832 18.82 3.63 22.83
CA PHE A 832 19.77 4.59 22.31
C PHE A 832 21.19 4.01 22.28
N ALA A 833 21.64 3.38 23.36
CA ALA A 833 22.96 2.74 23.41
C ALA A 833 23.10 1.63 22.35
N LEU A 834 22.07 0.78 22.19
CA LEU A 834 22.03 -0.26 21.15
C LEU A 834 22.05 0.33 19.74
N ALA A 835 21.25 1.36 19.49
CA ALA A 835 21.19 2.04 18.21
C ALA A 835 22.51 2.75 17.88
N LEU A 836 23.11 3.44 18.85
CA LEU A 836 24.38 4.14 18.70
C LEU A 836 25.50 3.16 18.36
N LEU A 837 25.60 2.03 19.07
CA LEU A 837 26.61 1.00 18.81
C LEU A 837 26.48 0.45 17.38
N HIS A 838 25.27 0.00 17.01
CA HIS A 838 25.03 -0.56 15.68
C HIS A 838 25.28 0.49 14.58
N LEU A 839 24.68 1.67 14.67
CA LEU A 839 24.79 2.70 13.64
C LEU A 839 26.20 3.28 13.51
N SER A 840 26.99 3.30 14.59
CA SER A 840 28.40 3.72 14.54
C SER A 840 29.25 2.74 13.72
N VAL A 841 29.06 1.43 13.93
CA VAL A 841 29.78 0.41 13.13
C VAL A 841 29.31 0.43 11.68
N LEU A 842 28.00 0.51 11.42
CA LEU A 842 27.47 0.65 10.06
C LEU A 842 28.02 1.92 9.37
N GLY A 843 27.99 3.06 10.05
CA GLY A 843 28.53 4.33 9.54
C GLY A 843 30.03 4.24 9.24
N PHE A 844 30.80 3.59 10.13
CA PHE A 844 32.22 3.32 9.91
C PHE A 844 32.46 2.39 8.72
N MET A 845 31.68 1.31 8.59
CA MET A 845 31.75 0.39 7.46
C MET A 845 31.46 1.11 6.14
N ILE A 846 30.43 1.96 6.07
CA ILE A 846 30.08 2.73 4.87
C ILE A 846 31.16 3.77 4.54
N LEU A 847 31.54 4.61 5.50
CA LEU A 847 32.41 5.77 5.24
C LEU A 847 33.88 5.40 5.07
N ARG A 848 34.37 4.37 5.76
CA ARG A 848 35.80 4.03 5.80
C ARG A 848 36.17 2.78 5.03
N ILE A 849 35.36 1.73 5.09
CA ILE A 849 35.66 0.41 4.52
C ILE A 849 35.03 0.26 3.14
N MET A 850 33.71 0.08 3.04
CA MET A 850 33.00 -0.23 1.80
C MET A 850 32.98 0.93 0.81
N ARG A 851 32.82 2.19 1.26
CA ARG A 851 32.87 3.40 0.42
C ARG A 851 32.00 3.25 -0.83
N TYR A 852 32.59 3.38 -2.02
CA TYR A 852 31.94 3.24 -3.33
C TYR A 852 32.08 1.83 -3.93
N ASN A 853 32.59 0.85 -3.18
CA ASN A 853 32.59 -0.55 -3.60
C ASN A 853 31.15 -1.09 -3.57
N LEU A 854 30.41 -0.91 -4.68
CA LEU A 854 29.01 -1.31 -4.79
C LEU A 854 28.82 -2.83 -4.67
N LEU A 855 29.85 -3.61 -5.03
CA LEU A 855 29.84 -5.05 -4.88
C LEU A 855 29.71 -5.48 -3.42
N SER A 856 30.36 -4.78 -2.48
CA SER A 856 30.22 -5.07 -1.04
C SER A 856 28.79 -4.89 -0.54
N TYR A 857 28.07 -3.86 -0.98
CA TYR A 857 26.66 -3.66 -0.59
C TYR A 857 25.76 -4.77 -1.15
N VAL A 858 26.00 -5.19 -2.40
CA VAL A 858 25.31 -6.34 -3.00
C VAL A 858 25.59 -7.60 -2.19
N CYS A 859 26.86 -7.87 -1.87
CA CYS A 859 27.27 -9.02 -1.08
C CYS A 859 26.68 -8.99 0.34
N VAL A 860 26.59 -7.84 1.02
CA VAL A 860 26.01 -7.72 2.37
C VAL A 860 24.56 -8.20 2.39
N ILE A 861 23.74 -7.73 1.44
CA ILE A 861 22.33 -8.13 1.37
C ILE A 861 22.23 -9.60 0.93
N TRP A 862 23.07 -10.04 -0.01
CA TRP A 862 23.05 -11.40 -0.56
C TRP A 862 23.50 -12.47 0.45
N VAL A 863 24.51 -12.18 1.27
CA VAL A 863 24.99 -13.05 2.37
C VAL A 863 23.88 -13.28 3.41
N GLY A 864 22.86 -12.43 3.46
CA GLY A 864 21.62 -12.69 4.18
C GLY A 864 21.01 -14.07 3.90
N LEU A 865 21.19 -14.63 2.70
CA LEU A 865 20.76 -15.98 2.36
C LEU A 865 21.46 -17.07 3.20
N ILE A 866 22.72 -16.87 3.61
CA ILE A 866 23.44 -17.82 4.47
C ILE A 866 22.77 -17.89 5.85
N PHE A 867 22.44 -16.74 6.43
CA PHE A 867 21.80 -16.68 7.75
C PHE A 867 20.36 -17.20 7.72
N ASN A 868 19.60 -16.87 6.66
CA ASN A 868 18.27 -17.43 6.47
C ASN A 868 18.34 -18.95 6.25
N GLY A 869 19.32 -19.43 5.48
CA GLY A 869 19.54 -20.84 5.23
C GLY A 869 19.92 -21.61 6.49
N ARG A 870 20.78 -21.04 7.36
CA ARG A 870 21.08 -21.58 8.69
C ARG A 870 19.81 -21.77 9.52
N ASN A 871 18.95 -20.76 9.59
CA ASN A 871 17.70 -20.87 10.35
C ASN A 871 16.75 -21.92 9.75
N ALA A 872 16.75 -22.07 8.42
CA ALA A 872 15.95 -23.10 7.74
C ALA A 872 16.50 -24.52 7.97
N LEU A 873 17.81 -24.69 8.19
CA LEU A 873 18.41 -25.97 8.60
C LEU A 873 17.99 -26.40 10.01
N GLU A 874 17.62 -25.46 10.88
CA GLU A 874 17.09 -25.75 12.22
C GLU A 874 15.62 -26.21 12.18
N ALA A 875 14.96 -26.19 11.02
CA ALA A 875 13.59 -26.67 10.86
C ALA A 875 13.51 -28.20 11.03
N ALA A 876 12.37 -28.71 11.53
CA ALA A 876 12.17 -30.14 11.71
C ALA A 876 11.90 -30.89 10.39
N LEU A 877 11.41 -30.20 9.36
CA LEU A 877 11.06 -30.78 8.06
C LEU A 877 12.23 -30.75 7.07
N SER A 878 12.54 -31.90 6.47
CA SER A 878 13.66 -32.09 5.52
C SER A 878 13.59 -31.17 4.30
N PHE A 879 12.38 -30.85 3.82
CA PHE A 879 12.18 -29.92 2.71
C PHE A 879 12.70 -28.50 3.00
N TYR A 880 12.49 -28.00 4.22
CA TYR A 880 13.02 -26.71 4.66
C TYR A 880 14.52 -26.77 4.90
N GLN A 881 15.04 -27.89 5.42
CA GLN A 881 16.47 -28.11 5.57
C GLN A 881 17.18 -28.09 4.20
N MET A 882 16.62 -28.79 3.21
CA MET A 882 17.12 -28.76 1.83
C MET A 882 17.07 -27.34 1.24
N GLY A 883 15.95 -26.63 1.43
CA GLY A 883 15.84 -25.22 1.05
C GLY A 883 16.91 -24.35 1.74
N GLY A 884 17.21 -24.61 3.01
CA GLY A 884 18.26 -23.93 3.76
C GLY A 884 19.66 -24.21 3.21
N ALA A 885 19.95 -25.46 2.85
CA ALA A 885 21.20 -25.81 2.17
C ALA A 885 21.33 -25.10 0.82
N VAL A 886 20.25 -25.06 0.02
CA VAL A 886 20.22 -24.33 -1.25
C VAL A 886 20.46 -22.83 -1.02
N MET A 887 19.80 -22.20 -0.04
CA MET A 887 20.04 -20.79 0.30
C MET A 887 21.49 -20.52 0.68
N ILE A 888 22.13 -21.41 1.46
CA ILE A 888 23.55 -21.28 1.81
C ILE A 888 24.41 -21.36 0.55
N VAL A 889 24.17 -22.33 -0.33
CA VAL A 889 24.89 -22.45 -1.61
C VAL A 889 24.74 -21.18 -2.46
N PHE A 890 23.54 -20.63 -2.57
CA PHE A 890 23.32 -19.35 -3.26
C PHE A 890 24.00 -18.19 -2.54
N GLY A 891 23.97 -18.15 -1.21
CA GLY A 891 24.66 -17.13 -0.42
C GLY A 891 26.20 -17.15 -0.59
N LEU A 892 26.77 -18.31 -0.92
CA LEU A 892 28.18 -18.50 -1.27
C LEU A 892 28.52 -18.17 -2.73
N LEU A 893 27.53 -17.79 -3.56
CA LEU A 893 27.74 -17.44 -4.96
C LEU A 893 28.84 -16.38 -5.17
N PRO A 894 28.98 -15.31 -4.37
CA PRO A 894 30.09 -14.36 -4.51
C PRO A 894 31.48 -15.00 -4.41
N LEU A 895 31.63 -16.02 -3.55
CA LEU A 895 32.88 -16.78 -3.41
C LEU A 895 33.13 -17.66 -4.65
N LEU A 896 32.08 -18.31 -5.17
CA LEU A 896 32.16 -19.07 -6.42
C LEU A 896 32.55 -18.16 -7.59
N MET A 897 32.00 -16.95 -7.64
CA MET A 897 32.35 -15.95 -8.65
C MET A 897 33.83 -15.57 -8.57
N ALA A 898 34.38 -15.34 -7.37
CA ALA A 898 35.81 -15.09 -7.19
C ALA A 898 36.69 -16.21 -7.80
N PHE A 899 36.33 -17.47 -7.53
CA PHE A 899 37.02 -18.64 -8.06
C PHE A 899 36.92 -18.75 -9.58
N LEU A 900 35.72 -18.53 -10.14
CA LEU A 900 35.47 -18.59 -11.58
C LEU A 900 36.24 -17.49 -12.34
N VAL A 901 36.33 -16.27 -11.79
CA VAL A 901 37.16 -15.21 -12.39
C VAL A 901 38.63 -15.66 -12.41
N SER A 902 39.17 -16.09 -11.27
CA SER A 902 40.57 -16.50 -11.15
C SER A 902 40.97 -17.57 -12.17
N ARG A 903 40.11 -18.59 -12.38
CA ARG A 903 40.35 -19.62 -13.40
C ARG A 903 40.31 -19.10 -14.83
N LYS A 904 39.40 -18.17 -15.12
CA LYS A 904 39.20 -17.62 -16.47
C LYS A 904 40.32 -16.64 -16.87
N THR A 905 40.91 -15.95 -15.91
CA THR A 905 41.83 -14.83 -16.16
C THR A 905 43.28 -15.16 -15.84
N GLY A 906 43.56 -16.28 -15.16
CA GLY A 906 44.90 -16.66 -14.74
C GLY A 906 45.41 -15.88 -13.53
N ASP A 907 44.58 -15.01 -12.95
CA ASP A 907 44.89 -14.26 -11.73
C ASP A 907 45.01 -15.24 -10.56
N ARG A 908 46.21 -15.35 -9.95
CA ARG A 908 46.37 -16.11 -8.70
C ARG A 908 45.71 -15.32 -7.57
N VAL A 909 44.69 -15.91 -6.95
CA VAL A 909 44.17 -15.46 -5.65
C VAL A 909 45.25 -15.77 -4.62
N ALA A 910 46.05 -14.78 -4.27
CA ALA A 910 47.16 -14.90 -3.31
C ALA A 910 46.64 -14.87 -1.87
#